data_AF-A0AAV1M462-F1
#
_entry.id   AF-A0AAV1M462-F1
#
_cell.length_a   1.000
_cell.length_b   1.000
_cell.length_c   1.000
_cell.angle_alpha   90.00
_cell.angle_beta   90.00
_cell.angle_gamma   90.00
#
_symmetry.space_group_name_H-M   'P 1'
#
loop_
_entity.id
_entity.type
_entity.pdbx_description
1 polymer ?
#
loop_
_entity_poly.entity_id
_entity_poly.type
_entity_poly.pdbx_seq_one_letter_code
_entity_poly.pdbx_strand_id
1 'polypeptide(L)'
;MYRAIKLNQSDRCYQHILYRHSPNDAIDVYELKTVTYGLSCSPFLAIRTLLQLAYDEEERFPLAAKVVREGVYMDDILYSCSSLSQISRLQDELLEMFNSGGFILKRWASNSAKVLQRVPLENRECPVTFMKDGNEYSVKVLGLKWFPLTDCFYFTVDKTDKVTTKRSVLKLLASIYDPVGFISPCIFIAKEIMQDLWKLGIGWDEQLPTDVTKRWLNYVDDLPRLTAIKIDRHMLLPEQTECELVAFCDASSRGYASCVYVISRNDRGQTKVRLVTAKSKVAPVKPLTIPRLELMASVLLSKLIRYVRDILTRVKITRITALTDSTIVLTWLQTEAYKLKPFVSNRVTQVCEVLPPHCWRHVSSECNMADICSRGASPSQLVECSEQWLKGPSWLYDDYSQWPVRTFINQHESNTPEMKSNHTLGSFNLITNENNSIEETKLEFCDRIFSNFSSYYKLQRTFARILRWFRLKSGHSKQSILTTNELNTAQDVLIKLVQSAYFANEINRLSKGTKYVPSLRKLSPFIDERGYLRVGGRINYSALPYNAKHPRLLPKNSRFTLLLIEYLHKKYLHVGPRTLQNIINQNFWILASRRIIRSVLSKCKICFKHNPVLLQPEMAPLPAARLIPCNVFEHVGVDLGGPFFTKESLRRNARVERSYLALFICYSTKAVHLEVLSSLSSDCFLACLDRFVARRGVCSFLYSDCGTNFIAASKHLTEVQRFMLEQKNNILEGCSKRQIIWRFNPPGAPHMGGLWEAGIKSAKYLLTRAVGEKSLTFEELTTVFCKVEAILNSRPLCPLPASDNPDEFNVLTAGHFLIGKGLTAVPEYNVEDITINRLSRWQYIQKCSQMFWRRWSHEYLNTLQQKAKWHSDRSNIKIGDLVIIKTDNVPPCDWPLGRIEALHPGPDGIVRCVTLRTQKSTLQRPVNKLSPLPYSN
;
A
#
# COMPACT_ATOMS: atom_id res chain seq x y z
N MET A 1 39.53 8.67 -9.70
CA MET A 1 38.47 8.23 -10.63
C MET A 1 37.59 9.39 -11.12
N TYR A 2 36.71 9.98 -10.30
CA TYR A 2 35.69 10.97 -10.73
C TYR A 2 36.20 12.11 -11.63
N ARG A 3 37.33 12.72 -11.27
CA ARG A 3 37.92 13.85 -12.02
C ARG A 3 38.48 13.47 -13.40
N ALA A 4 38.58 12.19 -13.74
CA ALA A 4 38.94 11.75 -15.09
C ALA A 4 37.73 11.73 -16.05
N ILE A 5 36.51 11.81 -15.51
CA ILE A 5 35.27 11.68 -16.30
C ILE A 5 34.77 13.07 -16.65
N LYS A 6 34.78 13.40 -17.93
CA LYS A 6 34.25 14.67 -18.44
C LYS A 6 32.72 14.67 -18.40
N LEU A 7 32.15 15.81 -18.03
CA LEU A 7 30.71 16.05 -18.14
C LEU A 7 30.37 16.57 -19.54
N ASN A 8 29.16 16.23 -19.99
CA ASN A 8 28.56 16.86 -21.16
C ASN A 8 28.51 18.38 -20.95
N GLN A 9 28.85 19.15 -21.98
CA GLN A 9 28.96 20.60 -21.90
C GLN A 9 27.65 21.27 -21.47
N SER A 10 26.51 20.73 -21.90
CA SER A 10 25.17 21.21 -21.49
C SER A 10 24.94 21.13 -19.98
N ASP A 11 25.60 20.19 -19.30
CA ASP A 11 25.31 19.86 -17.90
C ASP A 11 26.27 20.56 -16.93
N ARG A 12 27.34 21.18 -17.45
CA ARG A 12 28.37 21.83 -16.64
C ARG A 12 27.87 23.09 -15.93
N CYS A 13 26.89 23.77 -16.50
CA CYS A 13 26.25 24.94 -15.88
C CYS A 13 25.62 24.61 -14.51
N TYR A 14 25.26 23.35 -14.26
CA TYR A 14 24.74 22.89 -12.98
C TYR A 14 25.84 22.61 -11.93
N GLN A 15 27.12 22.73 -12.30
CA GLN A 15 28.28 22.56 -11.41
C GLN A 15 29.11 23.84 -11.27
N HIS A 16 28.46 25.00 -11.36
CA HIS A 16 29.11 26.27 -11.04
C HIS A 16 29.40 26.38 -9.55
N ILE A 17 30.60 26.83 -9.23
CA ILE A 17 31.02 27.15 -7.87
C ILE A 17 31.52 28.59 -7.82
N LEU A 18 31.23 29.25 -6.71
CA LEU A 18 31.78 30.56 -6.39
C LEU A 18 32.99 30.35 -5.49
N TYR A 19 34.12 30.95 -5.83
CA TYR A 19 35.35 30.81 -5.05
C TYR A 19 36.10 32.13 -4.96
N ARG A 20 36.76 32.34 -3.83
CA ARG A 20 37.71 33.43 -3.58
C ARG A 20 38.70 32.96 -2.53
N HIS A 21 39.97 33.36 -2.65
CA HIS A 21 41.02 32.93 -1.73
C HIS A 21 40.94 33.66 -0.38
N SER A 22 40.58 34.94 -0.41
CA SER A 22 40.37 35.80 0.75
C SER A 22 38.99 36.45 0.73
N PRO A 23 38.38 36.80 1.89
CA PRO A 23 37.12 37.56 1.93
C PRO A 23 37.16 38.92 1.21
N ASN A 24 38.36 39.47 1.01
CA ASN A 24 38.58 40.75 0.33
C ASN A 24 38.75 40.60 -1.19
N ASP A 25 38.94 39.38 -1.69
CA ASP A 25 39.08 39.13 -3.12
C ASP A 25 37.71 39.15 -3.80
N ALA A 26 37.71 39.50 -5.09
CA ALA A 26 36.54 39.35 -5.94
C ALA A 26 36.09 37.89 -6.00
N ILE A 27 34.77 37.67 -6.09
CA ILE A 27 34.22 36.31 -6.23
C ILE A 27 34.40 35.87 -7.67
N ASP A 28 35.16 34.80 -7.87
CA ASP A 28 35.28 34.14 -9.16
C ASP A 28 34.21 33.06 -9.33
N VAL A 29 33.77 32.87 -10.57
CA VAL A 29 32.83 31.80 -10.96
C VAL A 29 33.60 30.74 -11.72
N TYR A 30 33.64 29.52 -11.18
CA TYR A 30 34.26 28.37 -11.82
C TYR A 30 33.22 27.37 -12.30
N GLU A 31 33.41 26.84 -13.51
CA GLU A 31 32.62 25.75 -14.06
C GLU A 31 33.41 24.43 -14.00
N LEU A 32 32.93 23.48 -13.20
CA LEU A 32 33.58 22.18 -13.08
C LEU A 32 33.29 21.32 -14.32
N LYS A 33 34.34 20.95 -15.05
CA LYS A 33 34.24 20.22 -16.33
C LYS A 33 34.10 18.71 -16.19
N THR A 34 34.26 18.19 -14.98
CA THR A 34 34.38 16.75 -14.69
C THR A 34 33.42 16.35 -13.59
N VAL A 35 33.06 15.07 -13.50
CA VAL A 35 32.24 14.55 -12.41
C VAL A 35 32.86 14.93 -11.05
N THR A 36 32.08 15.59 -10.21
CA THR A 36 32.50 16.12 -8.90
C THR A 36 32.05 15.19 -7.78
N TYR A 37 32.92 14.89 -6.82
CA TYR A 37 32.55 14.10 -5.64
C TYR A 37 31.49 14.82 -4.79
N GLY A 38 30.67 14.06 -4.07
CA GLY A 38 29.64 14.61 -3.17
C GLY A 38 28.28 14.89 -3.83
N LEU A 39 28.18 14.86 -5.16
CA LEU A 39 26.86 14.88 -5.83
C LEU A 39 26.22 13.49 -5.77
N SER A 40 24.89 13.46 -5.63
CA SER A 40 24.12 12.20 -5.54
C SER A 40 24.25 11.33 -6.80
N CYS A 41 24.45 11.93 -7.97
CA CYS A 41 24.60 11.22 -9.24
C CYS A 41 26.04 10.71 -9.49
N SER A 42 27.04 11.25 -8.82
CA SER A 42 28.45 10.99 -9.14
C SER A 42 28.87 9.52 -9.00
N PRO A 43 28.48 8.78 -7.95
CA PRO A 43 28.82 7.35 -7.84
C PRO A 43 28.26 6.54 -9.02
N PHE A 44 27.02 6.82 -9.42
CA PHE A 44 26.41 6.15 -10.58
C PHE A 44 27.17 6.47 -11.87
N LEU A 45 27.45 7.75 -12.14
CA LEU A 45 28.17 8.16 -13.34
C LEU A 45 29.56 7.52 -13.42
N ALA A 46 30.27 7.45 -12.29
CA ALA A 46 31.59 6.85 -12.26
C ALA A 46 31.58 5.34 -12.53
N ILE A 47 30.76 4.59 -11.80
CA ILE A 47 30.64 3.13 -12.00
C ILE A 47 30.11 2.82 -13.41
N ARG A 48 29.11 3.57 -13.90
CA ARG A 48 28.56 3.37 -15.24
C ARG A 48 29.61 3.62 -16.34
N THR A 49 30.51 4.58 -16.15
CA THR A 49 31.62 4.86 -17.08
C THR A 49 32.62 3.71 -17.08
N LEU A 50 32.99 3.18 -15.91
CA LEU A 50 33.88 2.02 -15.83
C LEU A 50 33.26 0.77 -16.45
N LEU A 51 31.96 0.55 -16.24
CA LEU A 51 31.24 -0.54 -16.88
C LEU A 51 31.16 -0.33 -18.40
N GLN A 52 30.99 0.91 -18.88
CA GLN A 52 31.02 1.19 -20.32
C GLN A 52 32.38 0.87 -20.92
N LEU A 53 33.46 1.30 -20.28
CA LEU A 53 34.83 1.00 -20.70
C LEU A 53 35.06 -0.51 -20.80
N ALA A 54 34.58 -1.28 -19.81
CA ALA A 54 34.66 -2.72 -19.84
C ALA A 54 33.86 -3.35 -20.99
N TYR A 55 32.73 -2.78 -21.41
CA TYR A 55 31.98 -3.26 -22.57
C TYR A 55 32.67 -2.89 -23.88
N ASP A 56 33.17 -1.66 -24.00
CA ASP A 56 33.78 -1.14 -25.23
C ASP A 56 35.10 -1.85 -25.56
N GLU A 57 35.87 -2.22 -24.54
CA GLU A 57 37.19 -2.83 -24.69
C GLU A 57 37.20 -4.36 -24.45
N GLU A 58 36.03 -4.99 -24.29
CA GLU A 58 35.92 -6.43 -23.95
C GLU A 58 36.62 -7.34 -24.97
N GLU A 59 36.53 -7.01 -26.27
CA GLU A 59 37.15 -7.81 -27.33
C GLU A 59 38.68 -7.80 -27.23
N ARG A 60 39.26 -6.68 -26.77
CA ARG A 60 40.72 -6.50 -26.63
C ARG A 60 41.24 -7.00 -25.30
N PHE A 61 40.51 -6.75 -24.21
CA PHE A 61 40.92 -7.04 -22.83
C PHE A 61 39.86 -7.87 -22.07
N PRO A 62 39.61 -9.12 -22.49
CA PRO A 62 38.49 -9.90 -21.97
C PRO A 62 38.61 -10.25 -20.49
N LEU A 63 39.83 -10.45 -19.95
CA LEU A 63 40.01 -10.74 -18.53
C LEU A 63 39.75 -9.50 -17.69
N ALA A 64 40.32 -8.36 -18.09
CA ALA A 64 40.12 -7.08 -17.40
C ALA A 64 38.65 -6.63 -17.42
N ALA A 65 37.98 -6.73 -18.57
CA ALA A 65 36.56 -6.40 -18.69
C ALA A 65 35.68 -7.23 -17.73
N LYS A 66 35.95 -8.54 -17.65
CA LYS A 66 35.27 -9.41 -16.68
C LYS A 66 35.51 -8.97 -15.23
N VAL A 67 36.77 -8.68 -14.87
CA VAL A 67 37.13 -8.23 -13.53
C VAL A 67 36.49 -6.89 -13.17
N VAL A 68 36.40 -5.96 -14.12
CA VAL A 68 35.76 -4.66 -13.87
C VAL A 68 34.26 -4.82 -13.61
N ARG A 69 33.58 -5.74 -14.30
CA ARG A 69 32.16 -6.01 -14.07
C ARG A 69 31.87 -6.70 -12.74
N GLU A 70 32.75 -7.58 -12.29
CA GLU A 70 32.50 -8.43 -11.11
C GLU A 70 33.24 -8.00 -9.84
N GLY A 71 34.35 -7.27 -9.97
CA GLY A 71 35.33 -7.05 -8.90
C GLY A 71 35.56 -5.57 -8.53
N VAL A 72 34.84 -4.63 -9.15
CA VAL A 72 34.91 -3.21 -8.78
C VAL A 72 33.94 -2.92 -7.64
N TYR A 73 34.46 -2.31 -6.58
CA TYR A 73 33.67 -1.75 -5.49
C TYR A 73 34.08 -0.29 -5.27
N MET A 74 33.18 0.65 -5.60
CA MET A 74 33.47 2.09 -5.61
C MET A 74 34.71 2.41 -6.46
N ASP A 75 35.83 2.75 -5.82
CA ASP A 75 37.07 3.16 -6.46
C ASP A 75 38.13 2.04 -6.42
N ASP A 76 37.83 0.89 -5.78
CA ASP A 76 38.74 -0.22 -5.57
C ASP A 76 38.41 -1.41 -6.49
N ILE A 77 39.46 -2.11 -6.96
CA ILE A 77 39.34 -3.35 -7.73
C ILE A 77 39.91 -4.49 -6.89
N LEU A 78 39.09 -5.49 -6.61
CA LEU A 78 39.45 -6.64 -5.80
C LEU A 78 39.31 -7.91 -6.62
N TYR A 79 40.42 -8.62 -6.80
CA TYR A 79 40.43 -9.88 -7.54
C TYR A 79 41.48 -10.86 -6.98
N SER A 80 41.31 -12.15 -7.27
CA SER A 80 42.24 -13.20 -6.89
C SER A 80 42.29 -14.28 -7.97
N CYS A 81 43.49 -14.80 -8.23
CA CYS A 81 43.75 -15.88 -9.18
C CYS A 81 44.56 -16.98 -8.50
N SER A 82 44.45 -18.21 -8.99
CA SER A 82 45.23 -19.35 -8.51
C SER A 82 46.64 -19.45 -9.14
N SER A 83 46.90 -18.70 -10.22
CA SER A 83 48.19 -18.73 -10.93
C SER A 83 48.82 -17.35 -11.05
N LEU A 84 50.14 -17.29 -10.84
CA LEU A 84 50.94 -16.08 -11.06
C LEU A 84 50.92 -15.63 -12.53
N SER A 85 50.91 -16.56 -13.48
CA SER A 85 50.84 -16.21 -14.91
C SER A 85 49.54 -15.48 -15.27
N GLN A 86 48.41 -15.99 -14.75
CA GLN A 86 47.09 -15.41 -14.98
C GLN A 86 46.94 -14.04 -14.31
N ILE A 87 47.43 -13.87 -13.08
CA ILE A 87 47.35 -12.56 -12.40
C ILE A 87 48.25 -11.53 -13.08
N SER A 88 49.44 -11.93 -13.59
CA SER A 88 50.30 -11.03 -14.35
C SER A 88 49.67 -10.59 -15.67
N ARG A 89 49.08 -11.52 -16.43
CA ARG A 89 48.34 -11.16 -17.64
C ARG A 89 47.15 -10.25 -17.34
N LEU A 90 46.39 -10.54 -16.28
CA LEU A 90 45.27 -9.69 -15.86
C LEU A 90 45.74 -8.29 -15.46
N GLN A 91 46.87 -8.18 -14.77
CA GLN A 91 47.48 -6.90 -14.41
C GLN A 91 47.80 -6.07 -15.65
N ASP A 92 48.39 -6.70 -16.68
CA ASP A 92 48.72 -6.04 -17.95
C ASP A 92 47.44 -5.57 -18.67
N GLU A 93 46.46 -6.46 -18.83
CA GLU A 93 45.16 -6.11 -19.45
C GLU A 93 44.43 -4.99 -18.68
N LEU A 94 44.46 -4.99 -17.35
CA LEU A 94 43.86 -3.92 -16.53
C LEU A 94 44.56 -2.58 -16.74
N LEU A 95 45.90 -2.56 -16.75
CA LEU A 95 46.66 -1.33 -16.96
C LEU A 95 46.36 -0.74 -18.34
N GLU A 96 46.37 -1.55 -19.39
CA GLU A 96 46.10 -1.09 -20.75
C GLU A 96 44.65 -0.61 -20.95
N MET A 97 43.67 -1.38 -20.46
CA MET A 97 42.25 -1.03 -20.58
C MET A 97 41.90 0.25 -19.82
N PHE A 98 42.35 0.40 -18.57
CA PHE A 98 42.08 1.64 -17.82
C PHE A 98 42.82 2.83 -18.43
N ASN A 99 44.03 2.62 -18.97
CA ASN A 99 44.76 3.67 -19.66
C ASN A 99 44.06 4.13 -20.94
N SER A 100 43.39 3.24 -21.71
CA SER A 100 42.58 3.65 -22.88
C SER A 100 41.40 4.55 -22.49
N GLY A 101 40.82 4.32 -21.30
CA GLY A 101 39.81 5.17 -20.69
C GLY A 101 40.33 6.44 -19.99
N GLY A 102 41.65 6.67 -19.97
CA GLY A 102 42.27 7.81 -19.29
C GLY A 102 42.33 7.69 -17.76
N PHE A 103 42.21 6.47 -17.24
CA PHE A 103 42.31 6.16 -15.81
C PHE A 103 43.67 5.53 -15.48
N ILE A 104 44.31 6.03 -14.42
CA ILE A 104 45.57 5.49 -13.91
C ILE A 104 45.29 4.72 -12.63
N LEU A 105 45.54 3.40 -12.64
CA LEU A 105 45.44 2.55 -11.47
C LEU A 105 46.62 2.80 -10.52
N LYS A 106 46.31 3.07 -9.25
CA LYS A 106 47.29 3.33 -8.18
C LYS A 106 46.96 2.46 -6.97
N ARG A 107 47.85 2.50 -5.97
CA ARG A 107 47.71 1.81 -4.68
C ARG A 107 47.60 0.29 -4.82
N TRP A 108 48.50 -0.30 -5.61
CA TRP A 108 48.55 -1.75 -5.76
C TRP A 108 49.01 -2.43 -4.47
N ALA A 109 48.27 -3.45 -4.05
CA ALA A 109 48.62 -4.32 -2.94
C ALA A 109 48.40 -5.80 -3.34
N SER A 110 49.28 -6.68 -2.87
CA SER A 110 49.24 -8.12 -3.17
C SER A 110 49.94 -8.89 -2.07
N ASN A 111 49.54 -10.14 -1.81
CA ASN A 111 50.29 -11.09 -0.99
C ASN A 111 51.51 -11.69 -1.73
N SER A 112 51.75 -11.32 -2.99
CA SER A 112 52.87 -11.81 -3.79
C SER A 112 53.86 -10.70 -4.15
N ALA A 113 55.10 -10.84 -3.67
CA ALA A 113 56.18 -9.91 -3.99
C ALA A 113 56.45 -9.83 -5.50
N LYS A 114 56.33 -10.96 -6.22
CA LYS A 114 56.53 -11.02 -7.68
C LYS A 114 55.53 -10.15 -8.46
N VAL A 115 54.29 -10.07 -7.98
CA VAL A 115 53.25 -9.22 -8.60
C VAL A 115 53.54 -7.74 -8.34
N LEU A 116 54.00 -7.39 -7.14
CA LEU A 116 54.32 -6.00 -6.79
C LEU A 116 55.58 -5.48 -7.47
N GLN A 117 56.58 -6.34 -7.71
CA GLN A 117 57.81 -5.96 -8.42
C GLN A 117 57.53 -5.37 -9.81
N ARG A 118 56.45 -5.78 -10.47
CA ARG A 118 56.02 -5.29 -11.78
C ARG A 118 55.36 -3.90 -11.75
N VAL A 119 54.92 -3.44 -10.58
CA VAL A 119 54.26 -2.13 -10.43
C VAL A 119 55.31 -1.05 -10.12
N PRO A 120 55.26 0.17 -10.69
CA PRO A 120 56.14 1.27 -10.29
C PRO A 120 56.01 1.62 -8.80
N LEU A 121 57.12 2.00 -8.14
CA LEU A 121 57.16 2.23 -6.69
C LEU A 121 56.14 3.27 -6.20
N GLU A 122 55.94 4.33 -6.98
CA GLU A 122 54.95 5.42 -6.74
C GLU A 122 53.49 4.95 -6.76
N ASN A 123 53.20 3.83 -7.41
CA ASN A 123 51.84 3.29 -7.55
C ASN A 123 51.58 2.12 -6.60
N ARG A 124 52.54 1.71 -5.76
CA ARG A 124 52.39 0.65 -4.77
C ARG A 124 51.80 1.20 -3.47
N GLU A 125 50.81 0.52 -2.90
CA GLU A 125 50.35 0.76 -1.54
C GLU A 125 51.13 -0.08 -0.53
N CYS A 126 51.65 -1.24 -0.95
CA CYS A 126 52.37 -2.17 -0.09
C CYS A 126 53.84 -2.33 -0.53
N PRO A 127 54.81 -2.33 0.41
CA PRO A 127 56.21 -2.61 0.08
C PRO A 127 56.38 -4.07 -0.37
N VAL A 128 57.35 -4.31 -1.25
CA VAL A 128 57.65 -5.66 -1.79
C VAL A 128 58.15 -6.61 -0.70
N THR A 129 58.84 -6.09 0.31
CA THR A 129 59.34 -6.87 1.47
C THR A 129 58.26 -7.20 2.47
N PHE A 130 57.06 -6.62 2.34
CA PHE A 130 55.96 -6.72 3.31
C PHE A 130 56.31 -6.30 4.74
N MET A 131 57.46 -5.67 4.92
CA MET A 131 57.96 -5.15 6.19
C MET A 131 58.18 -3.65 6.05
N LYS A 132 57.80 -2.89 7.08
CA LYS A 132 58.08 -1.46 7.18
C LYS A 132 58.53 -1.17 8.62
N ASP A 133 59.72 -0.58 8.75
CA ASP A 133 60.31 -0.20 10.05
C ASP A 133 60.37 -1.37 11.05
N GLY A 134 60.68 -2.59 10.58
CA GLY A 134 60.79 -3.80 11.41
C GLY A 134 59.47 -4.50 11.75
N ASN A 135 58.31 -3.93 11.36
CA ASN A 135 56.99 -4.51 11.59
C ASN A 135 56.35 -5.00 10.28
N GLU A 136 55.46 -6.00 10.38
CA GLU A 136 54.66 -6.44 9.25
C GLU A 136 53.77 -5.31 8.73
N TYR A 137 53.79 -5.09 7.42
CA TYR A 137 52.97 -4.09 6.76
C TYR A 137 51.52 -4.55 6.67
N SER A 138 50.58 -3.65 6.96
CA SER A 138 49.15 -3.92 6.83
C SER A 138 48.45 -2.87 5.98
N VAL A 139 47.42 -3.31 5.25
CA VAL A 139 46.55 -2.48 4.41
C VAL A 139 45.16 -2.47 5.04
N LYS A 140 44.53 -1.30 5.12
CA LYS A 140 43.16 -1.19 5.65
C LYS A 140 42.15 -1.56 4.57
N VAL A 141 41.34 -2.58 4.81
CA VAL A 141 40.32 -3.07 3.87
C VAL A 141 38.97 -3.07 4.57
N LEU A 142 38.08 -2.17 4.15
CA LEU A 142 36.71 -2.07 4.68
C LEU A 142 36.65 -2.19 6.22
N GLY A 143 37.53 -1.49 6.94
CA GLY A 143 37.55 -1.51 8.42
C GLY A 143 38.43 -2.59 9.07
N LEU A 144 38.84 -3.63 8.34
CA LEU A 144 39.81 -4.64 8.79
C LEU A 144 41.24 -4.23 8.40
N LYS A 145 42.24 -4.83 9.05
CA LYS A 145 43.63 -4.80 8.59
C LYS A 145 43.99 -6.11 7.90
N TRP A 146 44.37 -6.03 6.64
CA TRP A 146 44.94 -7.15 5.89
C TRP A 146 46.45 -7.11 5.97
N PHE A 147 47.07 -8.24 6.32
CA PHE A 147 48.51 -8.44 6.36
C PHE A 147 48.91 -9.28 5.14
N PRO A 148 49.54 -8.68 4.12
CA PRO A 148 49.82 -9.39 2.86
C PRO A 148 50.80 -10.54 3.02
N LEU A 149 51.75 -10.45 3.95
CA LEU A 149 52.74 -11.51 4.19
C LEU A 149 52.09 -12.82 4.66
N THR A 150 51.21 -12.73 5.65
CA THR A 150 50.50 -13.88 6.24
C THR A 150 49.18 -14.18 5.52
N ASP A 151 48.76 -13.32 4.60
CA ASP A 151 47.49 -13.32 3.88
C ASP A 151 46.25 -13.42 4.78
N CYS A 152 46.25 -12.66 5.88
CA CYS A 152 45.23 -12.71 6.92
C CYS A 152 44.64 -11.35 7.23
N PHE A 153 43.36 -11.34 7.61
CA PHE A 153 42.67 -10.19 8.17
C PHE A 153 42.70 -10.23 9.70
N TYR A 154 42.79 -9.05 10.29
CA TYR A 154 42.73 -8.81 11.72
C TYR A 154 41.81 -7.62 12.02
N PHE A 155 41.18 -7.67 13.19
CA PHE A 155 40.43 -6.53 13.72
C PHE A 155 41.37 -5.53 14.40
N THR A 156 41.11 -4.25 14.20
CA THR A 156 41.68 -3.20 15.04
C THR A 156 40.60 -2.52 15.84
N VAL A 157 40.78 -2.55 17.15
CA VAL A 157 39.95 -1.81 18.10
C VAL A 157 40.87 -0.80 18.78
N ASP A 158 40.67 0.48 18.49
CA ASP A 158 41.37 1.54 19.20
C ASP A 158 40.78 1.68 20.61
N LYS A 159 41.61 1.97 21.61
CA LYS A 159 41.14 2.26 22.98
C LYS A 159 40.24 3.49 22.93
N THR A 160 38.99 3.34 23.34
CA THR A 160 38.01 4.44 23.34
C THR A 160 37.82 5.01 24.73
N ASP A 161 37.81 6.34 24.83
CA ASP A 161 37.52 7.08 26.06
C ASP A 161 36.16 6.70 26.67
N LYS A 162 36.05 6.84 27.99
CA LYS A 162 34.89 6.42 28.82
C LYS A 162 33.55 6.77 28.16
N VAL A 163 32.90 5.74 27.64
CA VAL A 163 31.58 5.80 27.03
C VAL A 163 30.51 5.76 28.12
N THR A 164 29.91 6.91 28.44
CA THR A 164 28.95 7.07 29.55
C THR A 164 27.56 7.51 29.13
N THR A 165 27.28 7.59 27.82
CA THR A 165 25.97 8.00 27.29
C THR A 165 25.48 7.05 26.21
N LYS A 166 24.16 7.03 25.98
CA LYS A 166 23.56 6.21 24.91
C LYS A 166 24.11 6.54 23.52
N ARG A 167 24.39 7.82 23.23
CA ARG A 167 25.02 8.26 21.98
C ARG A 167 26.41 7.68 21.80
N SER A 168 27.22 7.70 22.86
CA SER A 168 28.59 7.19 22.80
C SER A 168 28.63 5.66 22.67
N VAL A 169 27.71 4.93 23.30
CA VAL A 169 27.52 3.47 23.11
C VAL A 169 27.23 3.15 21.64
N LEU A 170 26.26 3.85 21.05
CA LEU A 170 25.89 3.63 19.66
C LEU A 170 27.03 3.99 18.69
N LYS A 171 27.79 5.06 18.98
CA LYS A 171 28.97 5.46 18.20
C LYS A 171 30.03 4.36 18.18
N LEU A 172 30.35 3.78 19.34
CA LEU A 172 31.32 2.69 19.44
C LEU A 172 30.82 1.40 18.76
N LEU A 173 29.55 1.04 18.97
CA LEU A 173 28.94 -0.10 18.27
C LEU A 173 29.02 0.07 16.75
N ALA A 174 28.77 1.29 16.24
CA ALA A 174 28.83 1.58 14.80
C ALA A 174 30.27 1.64 14.24
N SER A 175 31.27 1.94 15.06
CA SER A 175 32.68 1.92 14.61
C SER A 175 33.26 0.51 14.48
N ILE A 176 32.67 -0.49 15.15
CA ILE A 176 33.03 -1.89 14.96
C ILE A 176 32.42 -2.38 13.64
N TYR A 177 33.22 -2.30 12.57
CA TYR A 177 32.77 -2.62 11.24
C TYR A 177 33.05 -4.10 10.89
N ASP A 178 32.01 -4.93 10.96
CA ASP A 178 32.06 -6.36 10.62
C ASP A 178 30.91 -6.72 9.65
N PRO A 179 31.09 -6.46 8.34
CA PRO A 179 30.04 -6.69 7.35
C PRO A 179 29.78 -8.18 7.08
N VAL A 180 30.79 -9.03 7.30
CA VAL A 180 30.74 -10.47 7.05
C VAL A 180 30.17 -11.24 8.25
N GLY A 181 30.41 -10.74 9.47
CA GLY A 181 29.94 -11.34 10.72
C GLY A 181 30.97 -12.21 11.44
N PHE A 182 32.27 -12.01 11.21
CA PHE A 182 33.32 -12.81 11.86
C PHE A 182 33.31 -12.67 13.39
N ILE A 183 32.91 -11.52 13.93
CA ILE A 183 32.80 -11.25 15.38
C ILE A 183 31.34 -10.98 15.79
N SER A 184 30.39 -11.49 15.01
CA SER A 184 28.95 -11.38 15.27
C SER A 184 28.53 -11.80 16.70
N PRO A 185 29.14 -12.81 17.35
CA PRO A 185 28.88 -13.12 18.76
C PRO A 185 29.20 -11.97 19.73
N CYS A 186 30.29 -11.24 19.52
CA CYS A 186 30.66 -10.10 20.37
C CYS A 186 29.78 -8.88 20.08
N ILE A 187 29.46 -8.63 18.81
CA ILE A 187 28.58 -7.52 18.42
C ILE A 187 27.16 -7.73 18.98
N PHE A 188 26.73 -8.99 19.13
CA PHE A 188 25.43 -9.30 19.73
C PHE A 188 25.26 -8.71 21.14
N ILE A 189 26.30 -8.83 21.99
CA ILE A 189 26.28 -8.27 23.36
C ILE A 189 26.07 -6.76 23.31
N ALA A 190 26.80 -6.05 22.47
CA ALA A 190 26.64 -4.61 22.33
C ALA A 190 25.26 -4.20 21.78
N LYS A 191 24.70 -4.97 20.84
CA LYS A 191 23.31 -4.77 20.35
C LYS A 191 22.28 -5.00 21.45
N GLU A 192 22.48 -5.99 22.31
CA GLU A 192 21.61 -6.28 23.45
C GLU A 192 21.66 -5.14 24.48
N ILE A 193 22.86 -4.69 24.86
CA ILE A 193 23.04 -3.52 25.74
C ILE A 193 22.31 -2.31 25.15
N MET A 194 22.47 -2.06 23.85
CA MET A 194 21.77 -0.97 23.18
C MET A 194 20.25 -1.14 23.26
N GLN A 195 19.72 -2.34 23.07
CA GLN A 195 18.28 -2.61 23.21
C GLN A 195 17.77 -2.33 24.63
N ASP A 196 18.55 -2.68 25.66
CA ASP A 196 18.18 -2.39 27.04
C ASP A 196 18.12 -0.89 27.31
N LEU A 197 19.06 -0.10 26.78
CA LEU A 197 19.01 1.36 26.84
C LEU A 197 17.77 1.96 26.15
N TRP A 198 17.25 1.31 25.11
CA TRP A 198 15.98 1.70 24.49
C TRP A 198 14.78 1.36 25.38
N LYS A 199 14.78 0.18 26.02
CA LYS A 199 13.70 -0.23 26.95
C LYS A 199 13.63 0.66 28.18
N LEU A 200 14.78 1.12 28.68
CA LEU A 200 14.88 2.02 29.84
C LEU A 200 14.47 3.46 29.52
N GLY A 201 14.28 3.82 28.25
CA GLY A 201 13.85 5.17 27.87
C GLY A 201 14.90 6.27 28.05
N ILE A 202 16.18 5.92 28.21
CA ILE A 202 17.28 6.87 28.47
C ILE A 202 17.48 7.81 27.26
N GLY A 203 17.68 9.09 27.55
CA GLY A 203 18.00 10.13 26.59
C GLY A 203 19.33 9.92 25.86
N TRP A 204 19.61 10.70 24.80
CA TRP A 204 20.82 10.50 24.00
C TRP A 204 22.12 10.80 24.74
N ASP A 205 22.10 11.89 25.51
CA ASP A 205 23.27 12.44 26.21
C ASP A 205 23.17 12.30 27.74
N GLU A 206 22.17 11.55 28.19
CA GLU A 206 21.96 11.20 29.60
C GLU A 206 22.96 10.13 30.06
N GLN A 207 23.38 10.22 31.33
CA GLN A 207 24.29 9.26 31.95
C GLN A 207 23.63 7.88 32.08
N LEU A 208 24.39 6.84 31.75
CA LEU A 208 23.91 5.47 31.85
C LEU A 208 23.76 5.03 33.33
N PRO A 209 22.72 4.24 33.67
CA PRO A 209 22.59 3.62 34.98
C PRO A 209 23.84 2.83 35.35
N THR A 210 24.22 2.84 36.64
CA THR A 210 25.45 2.23 37.15
C THR A 210 25.63 0.77 36.73
N ASP A 211 24.56 -0.03 36.75
CA ASP A 211 24.61 -1.44 36.36
C ASP A 211 24.91 -1.64 34.87
N VAL A 212 24.29 -0.83 34.00
CA VAL A 212 24.52 -0.89 32.56
C VAL A 212 25.91 -0.35 32.22
N THR A 213 26.35 0.71 32.90
CA THR A 213 27.70 1.27 32.78
C THR A 213 28.76 0.24 33.10
N LYS A 214 28.64 -0.48 34.23
CA LYS A 214 29.59 -1.55 34.59
C LYS A 214 29.65 -2.64 33.51
N ARG A 215 28.50 -3.14 33.06
CA ARG A 215 28.43 -4.17 32.01
C ARG A 215 29.04 -3.70 30.69
N TRP A 216 28.79 -2.44 30.31
CA TRP A 216 29.33 -1.84 29.10
C TRP A 216 30.84 -1.61 29.20
N LEU A 217 31.36 -1.07 30.30
CA LEU A 217 32.79 -0.87 30.51
C LEU A 217 33.55 -2.20 30.47
N ASN A 218 33.04 -3.24 31.14
CA ASN A 218 33.64 -4.58 31.06
C ASN A 218 33.72 -5.09 29.62
N TYR A 219 32.70 -4.85 28.80
CA TYR A 219 32.71 -5.21 27.38
C TYR A 219 33.77 -4.40 26.60
N VAL A 220 33.83 -3.07 26.81
CA VAL A 220 34.76 -2.17 26.12
C VAL A 220 36.22 -2.48 26.48
N ASP A 221 36.51 -2.73 27.75
CA ASP A 221 37.85 -3.09 28.23
C ASP A 221 38.32 -4.44 27.66
N ASP A 222 37.39 -5.33 27.31
CA ASP A 222 37.68 -6.63 26.70
C ASP A 222 37.87 -6.55 25.17
N LEU A 223 37.30 -5.53 24.50
CA LEU A 223 37.34 -5.40 23.02
C LEU A 223 38.74 -5.47 22.39
N PRO A 224 39.81 -4.86 22.97
CA PRO A 224 41.15 -4.93 22.39
C PRO A 224 41.67 -6.35 22.15
N ARG A 225 41.17 -7.34 22.90
CA ARG A 225 41.56 -8.75 22.72
C ARG A 225 41.15 -9.33 21.37
N LEU A 226 40.16 -8.76 20.69
CA LEU A 226 39.76 -9.18 19.34
C LEU A 226 40.88 -9.05 18.30
N THR A 227 41.90 -8.25 18.58
CA THR A 227 43.10 -8.12 17.71
C THR A 227 43.89 -9.44 17.60
N ALA A 228 43.71 -10.38 18.52
CA ALA A 228 44.31 -11.71 18.46
C ALA A 228 43.62 -12.64 17.45
N ILE A 229 42.40 -12.32 17.00
CA ILE A 229 41.65 -13.15 16.05
C ILE A 229 42.25 -13.00 14.66
N LYS A 230 42.80 -14.10 14.14
CA LYS A 230 43.37 -14.22 12.80
C LYS A 230 42.35 -14.85 11.84
N ILE A 231 42.04 -14.16 10.74
CA ILE A 231 41.10 -14.64 9.73
C ILE A 231 41.84 -14.83 8.40
N ASP A 232 41.91 -16.06 7.91
CA ASP A 232 42.50 -16.33 6.60
C ASP A 232 41.68 -15.65 5.49
N ARG A 233 42.33 -14.85 4.62
CA ARG A 233 41.65 -14.25 3.45
C ARG A 233 41.21 -15.33 2.45
N HIS A 234 42.06 -16.34 2.23
CA HIS A 234 41.77 -17.41 1.29
C HIS A 234 40.93 -18.52 1.93
N MET A 235 39.67 -18.61 1.50
CA MET A 235 38.68 -19.50 2.13
C MET A 235 38.79 -20.96 1.70
N LEU A 236 39.10 -21.22 0.43
CA LEU A 236 39.09 -22.57 -0.16
C LEU A 236 40.47 -23.24 -0.08
N LEU A 237 40.51 -24.55 -0.32
CA LEU A 237 41.74 -25.25 -0.69
C LEU A 237 42.13 -24.90 -2.13
N PRO A 238 43.43 -24.90 -2.47
CA PRO A 238 43.86 -24.95 -3.86
C PRO A 238 43.39 -26.25 -4.53
N GLU A 239 43.05 -26.18 -5.83
CA GLU A 239 42.67 -27.36 -6.65
C GLU A 239 41.49 -28.15 -6.05
N GLN A 240 40.57 -27.46 -5.35
CA GLN A 240 39.40 -28.10 -4.76
C GLN A 240 38.47 -28.67 -5.85
N THR A 241 38.09 -29.92 -5.68
CA THR A 241 37.18 -30.63 -6.60
C THR A 241 35.75 -30.63 -6.10
N GLU A 242 35.56 -30.52 -4.79
CA GLU A 242 34.25 -30.43 -4.15
C GLU A 242 34.16 -29.20 -3.24
N CYS A 243 33.00 -28.52 -3.27
CA CYS A 243 32.67 -27.43 -2.36
C CYS A 243 31.24 -27.59 -1.85
N GLU A 244 31.08 -27.65 -0.54
CA GLU A 244 29.79 -27.74 0.13
C GLU A 244 29.54 -26.55 1.04
N LEU A 245 28.27 -26.21 1.25
CA LEU A 245 27.86 -25.24 2.26
C LEU A 245 27.17 -25.95 3.42
N VAL A 246 27.61 -25.65 4.64
CA VAL A 246 26.96 -26.09 5.87
C VAL A 246 26.53 -24.87 6.66
N ALA A 247 25.25 -24.80 7.00
CA ALA A 247 24.64 -23.61 7.55
C ALA A 247 23.94 -23.95 8.86
N PHE A 248 24.24 -23.23 9.94
CA PHE A 248 23.68 -23.44 11.27
C PHE A 248 22.77 -22.29 11.64
N CYS A 249 21.63 -22.58 12.29
CA CYS A 249 20.82 -21.56 12.94
C CYS A 249 20.40 -21.96 14.34
N ASP A 250 20.24 -20.94 15.19
CA ASP A 250 19.82 -21.12 16.56
C ASP A 250 19.05 -19.89 17.08
N ALA A 251 18.24 -20.08 18.12
CA ALA A 251 17.58 -19.01 18.84
C ALA A 251 17.52 -19.25 20.36
N SER A 252 17.72 -18.17 21.10
CA SER A 252 17.52 -18.07 22.54
C SER A 252 16.45 -17.03 22.87
N SER A 253 16.10 -16.89 24.15
CA SER A 253 15.26 -15.79 24.64
C SER A 253 15.89 -14.41 24.42
N ARG A 254 17.23 -14.34 24.28
CA ARG A 254 18.00 -13.09 24.06
C ARG A 254 17.99 -12.69 22.59
N GLY A 255 17.99 -13.65 21.67
CA GLY A 255 18.03 -13.38 20.24
C GLY A 255 18.22 -14.62 19.39
N TYR A 256 18.43 -14.43 18.09
CA TYR A 256 18.60 -15.53 17.14
C TYR A 256 19.70 -15.21 16.15
N ALA A 257 20.38 -16.25 15.69
CA ALA A 257 21.54 -16.13 14.84
C ALA A 257 21.63 -17.23 13.78
N SER A 258 22.48 -17.00 12.79
CA SER A 258 22.72 -17.91 11.69
C SER A 258 24.15 -17.74 11.19
N CYS A 259 24.83 -18.84 10.89
CA CYS A 259 26.17 -18.82 10.31
C CYS A 259 26.28 -19.85 9.17
N VAL A 260 27.14 -19.57 8.20
CA VAL A 260 27.34 -20.40 7.01
C VAL A 260 28.83 -20.66 6.86
N TYR A 261 29.20 -21.93 6.72
CA TYR A 261 30.54 -22.40 6.46
C TYR A 261 30.64 -22.98 5.05
N VAL A 262 31.82 -22.88 4.47
CA VAL A 262 32.19 -23.60 3.26
C VAL A 262 33.15 -24.72 3.62
N ILE A 263 32.92 -25.89 3.06
CA ILE A 263 33.81 -27.04 3.12
C ILE A 263 34.37 -27.23 1.71
N SER A 264 35.68 -27.14 1.56
CA SER A 264 36.35 -27.47 0.31
C SER A 264 37.16 -28.75 0.49
N ARG A 265 37.06 -29.67 -0.46
CA ARG A 265 37.86 -30.90 -0.53
C ARG A 265 38.60 -30.97 -1.86
N ASN A 266 39.78 -31.58 -1.85
CA ASN A 266 40.56 -31.88 -3.06
C ASN A 266 40.78 -33.39 -3.22
N ASP A 267 41.27 -33.78 -4.38
CA ASP A 267 41.52 -35.20 -4.72
C ASP A 267 42.65 -35.84 -3.88
N ARG A 268 43.39 -35.02 -3.11
CA ARG A 268 44.41 -35.49 -2.17
C ARG A 268 43.83 -35.85 -0.79
N GLY A 269 42.51 -35.80 -0.64
CA GLY A 269 41.81 -36.07 0.62
C GLY A 269 41.96 -34.96 1.66
N GLN A 270 42.43 -33.77 1.29
CA GLN A 270 42.51 -32.64 2.23
C GLN A 270 41.14 -31.97 2.33
N THR A 271 40.75 -31.65 3.55
CA THR A 271 39.51 -30.90 3.85
C THR A 271 39.86 -29.58 4.52
N LYS A 272 39.22 -28.49 4.10
CA LYS A 272 39.32 -27.19 4.75
C LYS A 272 37.93 -26.62 4.95
N VAL A 273 37.66 -26.18 6.18
CA VAL A 273 36.39 -25.59 6.57
C VAL A 273 36.63 -24.15 7.00
N ARG A 274 35.85 -23.21 6.47
CA ARG A 274 35.95 -21.78 6.80
C ARG A 274 34.58 -21.13 6.91
N LEU A 275 34.42 -20.24 7.89
CA LEU A 275 33.24 -19.39 8.04
C LEU A 275 33.14 -18.44 6.83
N VAL A 276 32.00 -18.47 6.15
CA VAL A 276 31.68 -17.58 5.02
C VAL A 276 31.04 -16.30 5.52
N THR A 277 30.04 -16.42 6.38
CA THR A 277 29.30 -15.28 6.95
C THR A 277 28.49 -15.70 8.16
N ALA A 278 28.26 -14.78 9.08
CA ALA A 278 27.32 -14.95 10.17
C ALA A 278 26.47 -13.69 10.40
N LYS A 279 25.29 -13.86 10.99
CA LYS A 279 24.41 -12.75 11.32
C LYS A 279 23.62 -13.04 12.58
N SER A 280 23.57 -12.07 13.48
CA SER A 280 22.79 -12.11 14.72
C SER A 280 21.77 -10.99 14.80
N LYS A 281 20.64 -11.28 15.47
CA LYS A 281 19.58 -10.32 15.79
C LYS A 281 19.10 -10.52 17.23
N VAL A 282 18.99 -9.42 17.97
CA VAL A 282 18.39 -9.44 19.31
C VAL A 282 16.90 -9.77 19.20
N ALA A 283 16.36 -10.48 20.19
CA ALA A 283 14.97 -10.86 20.24
C ALA A 283 14.07 -9.60 20.19
N PRO A 284 12.92 -9.64 19.49
CA PRO A 284 12.02 -8.50 19.45
C PRO A 284 11.53 -8.09 20.84
N VAL A 285 11.38 -6.78 21.09
CA VAL A 285 10.86 -6.26 22.36
C VAL A 285 9.46 -6.81 22.68
N LYS A 286 8.65 -7.05 21.64
CA LYS A 286 7.39 -7.79 21.79
C LYS A 286 7.70 -9.29 21.92
N PRO A 287 7.35 -9.93 23.05
CA PRO A 287 7.74 -11.30 23.31
C PRO A 287 7.17 -12.27 22.27
N LEU A 288 8.03 -13.14 21.78
CA LEU A 288 7.70 -14.28 20.93
C LEU A 288 8.02 -15.57 21.67
N THR A 289 7.32 -16.65 21.34
CA THR A 289 7.65 -17.98 21.85
C THR A 289 8.98 -18.46 21.28
N ILE A 290 9.69 -19.31 22.02
CA ILE A 290 10.99 -19.87 21.58
C ILE A 290 10.88 -20.55 20.21
N PRO A 291 9.87 -21.40 19.91
CA PRO A 291 9.73 -21.99 18.57
C PRO A 291 9.60 -20.95 17.45
N ARG A 292 8.94 -19.81 17.71
CA ARG A 292 8.86 -18.72 16.71
C ARG A 292 10.21 -18.04 16.50
N LEU A 293 11.03 -17.91 17.55
CA LEU A 293 12.38 -17.36 17.43
C LEU A 293 13.30 -18.32 16.67
N GLU A 294 13.21 -19.62 16.92
CA GLU A 294 13.94 -20.67 16.18
C GLU A 294 13.55 -20.66 14.69
N LEU A 295 12.25 -20.52 14.38
CA LEU A 295 11.78 -20.36 13.00
C LEU A 295 12.30 -19.06 12.37
N MET A 296 12.41 -17.98 13.15
CA MET A 296 13.02 -16.73 12.68
C MET A 296 14.52 -16.89 12.41
N ALA A 297 15.23 -17.71 13.18
CA ALA A 297 16.61 -18.10 12.90
C ALA A 297 16.71 -18.84 11.56
N SER A 298 15.81 -19.78 11.29
CA SER A 298 15.75 -20.50 10.00
C SER A 298 15.44 -19.58 8.81
N VAL A 299 14.59 -18.56 9.01
CA VAL A 299 14.36 -17.51 8.01
C VAL A 299 15.60 -16.64 7.79
N LEU A 300 16.38 -16.36 8.84
CA LEU A 300 17.64 -15.64 8.71
C LEU A 300 18.68 -16.48 7.94
N LEU A 301 18.76 -17.78 8.25
CA LEU A 301 19.65 -18.73 7.59
C LEU A 301 19.35 -18.85 6.10
N SER A 302 18.08 -19.06 5.72
CA SER A 302 17.68 -19.12 4.30
C SER A 302 18.06 -17.86 3.54
N LYS A 303 17.89 -16.68 4.15
CA LYS A 303 18.34 -15.41 3.53
C LYS A 303 19.85 -15.34 3.37
N LEU A 304 20.62 -15.80 4.35
CA LEU A 304 22.09 -15.88 4.25
C LEU A 304 22.53 -16.86 3.18
N ILE A 305 21.94 -18.06 3.10
CA ILE A 305 22.25 -19.06 2.07
C ILE A 305 22.00 -18.48 0.68
N ARG A 306 20.85 -17.82 0.46
CA ARG A 306 20.57 -17.17 -0.83
C ARG A 306 21.62 -16.11 -1.16
N TYR A 307 21.93 -15.24 -0.21
CA TYR A 307 22.97 -14.21 -0.38
C TYR A 307 24.35 -14.81 -0.71
N VAL A 308 24.76 -15.88 -0.03
CA VAL A 308 26.03 -16.57 -0.29
C VAL A 308 26.04 -17.22 -1.67
N ARG A 309 24.93 -17.85 -2.09
CA ARG A 309 24.81 -18.44 -3.44
C ARG A 309 24.91 -17.39 -4.54
N ASP A 310 24.32 -16.22 -4.33
CA ASP A 310 24.35 -15.12 -5.29
C ASP A 310 25.74 -14.48 -5.42
N ILE A 311 26.60 -14.60 -4.39
CA ILE A 311 27.96 -14.03 -4.37
C ILE A 311 29.03 -15.02 -4.80
N LEU A 312 28.95 -16.28 -4.36
CA LEU A 312 29.95 -17.31 -4.66
C LEU A 312 29.75 -17.92 -6.07
N THR A 313 29.50 -17.09 -7.08
CA THR A 313 29.23 -17.52 -8.46
C THR A 313 30.43 -18.22 -9.12
N ARG A 314 31.65 -17.94 -8.66
CA ARG A 314 32.89 -18.57 -9.14
C ARG A 314 33.17 -19.94 -8.51
N VAL A 315 32.36 -20.35 -7.53
CA VAL A 315 32.54 -21.61 -6.79
C VAL A 315 31.35 -22.51 -7.09
N LYS A 316 31.63 -23.69 -7.64
CA LYS A 316 30.58 -24.69 -7.87
C LYS A 316 30.24 -25.38 -6.56
N ILE A 317 29.12 -24.97 -5.95
CA ILE A 317 28.61 -25.61 -4.74
C ILE A 317 27.88 -26.92 -5.11
N THR A 318 28.36 -28.05 -4.61
CA THR A 318 27.82 -29.39 -4.88
C THR A 318 26.66 -29.74 -3.97
N ARG A 319 26.73 -29.37 -2.69
CA ARG A 319 25.72 -29.67 -1.67
C ARG A 319 25.53 -28.52 -0.68
N ILE A 320 24.29 -28.37 -0.20
CA ILE A 320 23.94 -27.43 0.87
C ILE A 320 23.21 -28.20 1.98
N THR A 321 23.73 -28.13 3.20
CA THR A 321 23.13 -28.74 4.39
C THR A 321 22.79 -27.65 5.40
N ALA A 322 21.53 -27.56 5.83
CA ALA A 322 21.09 -26.67 6.90
C ALA A 322 20.85 -27.45 8.20
N LEU A 323 21.32 -26.90 9.31
CA LEU A 323 21.35 -27.53 10.62
C LEU A 323 20.62 -26.65 11.65
N THR A 324 19.77 -27.30 12.43
CA THR A 324 19.04 -26.70 13.57
C THR A 324 18.83 -27.77 14.62
N ASP A 325 18.81 -27.39 15.89
CA ASP A 325 18.46 -28.23 17.03
C ASP A 325 16.95 -28.22 17.33
N SER A 326 16.20 -27.31 16.72
CA SER A 326 14.75 -27.24 16.88
C SER A 326 14.02 -28.32 16.06
N THR A 327 13.62 -29.39 16.74
CA THR A 327 12.73 -30.43 16.18
C THR A 327 11.37 -29.86 15.78
N ILE A 328 10.88 -28.82 16.47
CA ILE A 328 9.61 -28.15 16.13
C ILE A 328 9.72 -27.46 14.77
N VAL A 329 10.81 -26.74 14.52
CA VAL A 329 11.03 -26.09 13.23
C VAL A 329 11.18 -27.13 12.12
N LEU A 330 11.95 -28.20 12.34
CA LEU A 330 12.07 -29.30 11.38
C LEU A 330 10.70 -29.92 11.04
N THR A 331 9.86 -30.12 12.06
CA THR A 331 8.48 -30.59 11.89
C THR A 331 7.66 -29.61 11.05
N TRP A 332 7.74 -28.31 11.33
CA TRP A 332 7.05 -27.28 10.55
C TRP A 332 7.51 -27.21 9.10
N LEU A 333 8.81 -27.38 8.82
CA LEU A 333 9.36 -27.39 7.46
C LEU A 333 8.89 -28.61 6.65
N GLN A 334 8.65 -29.74 7.31
CA GLN A 334 8.10 -30.95 6.69
C GLN A 334 6.56 -30.94 6.61
N THR A 335 5.90 -30.01 7.30
CA THR A 335 4.43 -29.87 7.30
C THR A 335 3.98 -28.98 6.14
N GLU A 336 2.92 -29.39 5.44
CA GLU A 336 2.32 -28.57 4.38
C GLU A 336 1.87 -27.21 4.93
N ALA A 337 2.35 -26.12 4.32
CA ALA A 337 2.20 -24.76 4.88
C ALA A 337 0.75 -24.36 5.15
N TYR A 338 -0.25 -24.91 4.43
CA TYR A 338 -1.65 -24.60 4.66
C TYR A 338 -2.19 -25.18 5.98
N LYS A 339 -1.59 -26.23 6.55
CA LYS A 339 -1.94 -26.80 7.86
C LYS A 339 -1.48 -25.92 9.03
N LEU A 340 -0.53 -25.00 8.81
CA LEU A 340 0.08 -24.16 9.86
C LEU A 340 -0.65 -22.81 10.00
N LYS A 341 -0.64 -22.22 11.20
CA LYS A 341 -1.17 -20.86 11.44
C LYS A 341 -0.40 -19.82 10.59
N PRO A 342 -1.01 -18.65 10.28
CA PRO A 342 -0.45 -17.71 9.30
C PRO A 342 0.99 -17.24 9.56
N PHE A 343 1.38 -17.04 10.84
CA PHE A 343 2.74 -16.61 11.18
C PHE A 343 3.79 -17.65 10.74
N VAL A 344 3.57 -18.91 11.13
CA VAL A 344 4.46 -20.04 10.83
C VAL A 344 4.40 -20.37 9.35
N SER A 345 3.19 -20.51 8.79
CA SER A 345 2.94 -20.82 7.37
C SER A 345 3.72 -19.91 6.42
N ASN A 346 3.64 -18.59 6.62
CA ASN A 346 4.33 -17.62 5.76
C ASN A 346 5.87 -17.70 5.84
N ARG A 347 6.41 -18.11 6.99
CA ARG A 347 7.85 -18.19 7.24
C ARG A 347 8.43 -19.51 6.76
N VAL A 348 7.71 -20.62 7.00
CA VAL A 348 8.02 -21.92 6.40
C VAL A 348 8.04 -21.81 4.87
N THR A 349 7.06 -21.14 4.27
CA THR A 349 7.04 -20.92 2.81
C THR A 349 8.29 -20.18 2.35
N GLN A 350 8.68 -19.09 3.02
CA GLN A 350 9.92 -18.35 2.71
C GLN A 350 11.18 -19.20 2.81
N VAL A 351 11.26 -20.08 3.83
CA VAL A 351 12.40 -20.98 4.01
C VAL A 351 12.44 -22.01 2.90
N CYS A 352 11.33 -22.69 2.64
CA CYS A 352 11.22 -23.76 1.65
C CYS A 352 11.37 -23.27 0.19
N GLU A 353 11.08 -22.00 -0.10
CA GLU A 353 11.36 -21.37 -1.41
C GLU A 353 12.86 -21.28 -1.70
N VAL A 354 13.70 -21.12 -0.67
CA VAL A 354 15.16 -21.02 -0.85
C VAL A 354 15.83 -22.37 -0.71
N LEU A 355 15.45 -23.13 0.32
CA LEU A 355 16.07 -24.41 0.65
C LEU A 355 14.98 -25.45 0.97
N PRO A 356 14.87 -26.52 0.17
CA PRO A 356 13.83 -27.51 0.35
C PRO A 356 14.00 -28.29 1.67
N PRO A 357 12.92 -28.85 2.25
CA PRO A 357 12.96 -29.53 3.55
C PRO A 357 13.99 -30.66 3.66
N HIS A 358 14.30 -31.35 2.55
CA HIS A 358 15.26 -32.46 2.54
C HIS A 358 16.73 -32.02 2.71
N CYS A 359 17.05 -30.73 2.67
CA CYS A 359 18.38 -30.20 2.99
C CYS A 359 18.57 -29.93 4.49
N TRP A 360 17.49 -29.98 5.28
CA TRP A 360 17.53 -29.69 6.72
C TRP A 360 17.80 -30.97 7.53
N ARG A 361 18.69 -30.88 8.52
CA ARG A 361 18.99 -31.97 9.46
C ARG A 361 18.97 -31.46 10.89
N HIS A 362 18.74 -32.39 11.81
CA HIS A 362 18.84 -32.12 13.24
C HIS A 362 20.30 -32.24 13.70
N VAL A 363 20.76 -31.32 14.54
CA VAL A 363 22.03 -31.38 15.27
C VAL A 363 21.74 -31.12 16.76
N SER A 364 22.51 -31.69 17.69
CA SER A 364 22.38 -31.33 19.11
C SER A 364 22.81 -29.88 19.36
N SER A 365 22.23 -29.23 20.38
CA SER A 365 22.56 -27.84 20.71
C SER A 365 24.05 -27.64 21.02
N GLU A 366 24.72 -28.61 21.65
CA GLU A 366 26.16 -28.59 21.95
C GLU A 366 27.03 -28.58 20.68
N CYS A 367 26.53 -29.14 19.58
CA CYS A 367 27.20 -29.15 18.29
C CYS A 367 26.72 -28.03 17.35
N ASN A 368 25.81 -27.17 17.80
CA ASN A 368 25.24 -26.09 17.01
C ASN A 368 26.08 -24.81 17.12
N MET A 369 26.87 -24.51 16.09
CA MET A 369 27.72 -23.32 16.07
C MET A 369 26.95 -22.00 16.15
N ALA A 370 25.66 -21.97 15.82
CA ALA A 370 24.88 -20.73 15.90
C ALA A 370 24.54 -20.33 17.36
N ASP A 371 24.66 -21.23 18.34
CA ASP A 371 24.30 -20.97 19.75
C ASP A 371 25.15 -19.86 20.38
N ILE A 372 26.48 -19.89 20.16
CA ILE A 372 27.38 -18.83 20.64
C ILE A 372 26.98 -17.44 20.09
N CYS A 373 26.38 -17.39 18.90
CA CYS A 373 25.98 -16.16 18.25
C CYS A 373 24.56 -15.71 18.64
N SER A 374 23.67 -16.65 19.00
CA SER A 374 22.30 -16.37 19.44
C SER A 374 22.24 -15.88 20.89
N ARG A 375 23.25 -16.22 21.69
CA ARG A 375 23.44 -15.79 23.09
C ARG A 375 24.50 -14.69 23.23
N GLY A 376 25.46 -14.64 22.31
CA GLY A 376 26.61 -13.74 22.36
C GLY A 376 27.73 -14.26 23.26
N ALA A 377 28.95 -13.83 22.95
CA ALA A 377 30.17 -14.17 23.68
C ALA A 377 31.01 -12.92 23.91
N SER A 378 31.68 -12.82 25.07
CA SER A 378 32.61 -11.72 25.32
C SER A 378 33.79 -11.80 24.35
N PRO A 379 34.48 -10.67 24.07
CA PRO A 379 35.72 -10.69 23.29
C PRO A 379 36.72 -11.76 23.71
N SER A 380 36.99 -11.92 25.01
CA SER A 380 37.85 -12.99 25.54
C SER A 380 37.34 -14.38 25.18
N GLN A 381 36.06 -14.67 25.43
CA GLN A 381 35.46 -15.96 25.12
C GLN A 381 35.52 -16.27 23.62
N LEU A 382 35.29 -15.27 22.76
CA LEU A 382 35.40 -15.47 21.33
C LEU A 382 36.83 -15.72 20.87
N VAL A 383 37.84 -15.11 21.50
CA VAL A 383 39.25 -15.39 21.22
C VAL A 383 39.59 -16.84 21.58
N GLU A 384 39.15 -17.31 22.76
CA GLU A 384 39.37 -18.68 23.23
C GLU A 384 38.77 -19.73 22.28
N CYS A 385 37.54 -19.50 21.79
CA CYS A 385 36.88 -20.41 20.84
C CYS A 385 37.03 -20.00 19.37
N SER A 386 37.90 -19.04 19.04
CA SER A 386 38.00 -18.44 17.70
C SER A 386 38.32 -19.46 16.62
N GLU A 387 39.15 -20.46 16.95
CA GLU A 387 39.50 -21.53 16.04
C GLU A 387 38.26 -22.36 15.66
N GLN A 388 37.47 -22.82 16.63
CA GLN A 388 36.24 -23.56 16.38
C GLN A 388 35.19 -22.70 15.67
N TRP A 389 35.07 -21.42 16.02
CA TRP A 389 34.13 -20.49 15.39
C TRP A 389 34.47 -20.15 13.94
N LEU A 390 35.75 -19.94 13.61
CA LEU A 390 36.16 -19.57 12.24
C LEU A 390 36.37 -20.79 11.35
N LYS A 391 36.82 -21.92 11.91
CA LYS A 391 37.13 -23.16 11.18
C LYS A 391 36.02 -24.21 11.28
N GLY A 392 34.94 -23.94 12.02
CA GLY A 392 33.86 -24.89 12.26
C GLY A 392 34.27 -26.01 13.23
N PRO A 393 33.30 -26.85 13.66
CA PRO A 393 33.58 -27.98 14.54
C PRO A 393 34.35 -29.08 13.80
N SER A 394 35.15 -29.85 14.56
CA SER A 394 36.07 -30.86 14.03
C SER A 394 35.39 -31.90 13.13
N TRP A 395 34.17 -32.31 13.46
CA TRP A 395 33.43 -33.30 12.68
C TRP A 395 33.04 -32.83 11.27
N LEU A 396 33.12 -31.53 10.94
CA LEU A 396 32.95 -31.08 9.55
C LEU A 396 34.12 -31.47 8.64
N TYR A 397 35.27 -31.84 9.23
CA TYR A 397 36.41 -32.34 8.48
C TYR A 397 36.26 -33.81 8.09
N ASP A 398 35.42 -34.55 8.80
CA ASP A 398 35.13 -35.95 8.58
C ASP A 398 34.14 -36.15 7.42
N ASP A 399 34.00 -37.41 7.00
CA ASP A 399 33.01 -37.81 6.00
C ASP A 399 31.58 -37.57 6.49
N TYR A 400 30.68 -37.21 5.56
CA TYR A 400 29.30 -36.87 5.87
C TYR A 400 28.53 -37.96 6.63
N SER A 401 28.90 -39.23 6.45
CA SER A 401 28.30 -40.37 7.15
C SER A 401 28.63 -40.41 8.64
N GLN A 402 29.73 -39.77 9.07
CA GLN A 402 30.20 -39.73 10.45
C GLN A 402 29.67 -38.50 11.22
N TRP A 403 29.02 -37.57 10.53
CA TRP A 403 28.53 -36.35 11.15
C TRP A 403 27.46 -36.67 12.22
N PRO A 404 27.43 -35.94 13.35
CA PRO A 404 26.45 -36.13 14.43
C PRO A 404 25.07 -35.56 14.07
N VAL A 405 24.66 -35.70 12.80
CA VAL A 405 23.43 -35.17 12.25
C VAL A 405 22.44 -36.29 12.01
N ARG A 406 21.17 -36.05 12.35
CA ARG A 406 20.10 -37.04 12.16
C ARG A 406 19.13 -36.55 11.10
N THR A 407 18.73 -37.46 10.21
CA THR A 407 17.56 -37.23 9.36
C THR A 407 16.34 -37.22 10.28
N PHE A 408 15.70 -36.07 10.37
CA PHE A 408 14.49 -35.94 11.18
C PHE A 408 13.32 -36.57 10.42
N ILE A 409 12.72 -37.60 11.00
CA ILE A 409 11.48 -38.23 10.52
C ILE A 409 10.37 -37.74 11.42
N ASN A 410 9.37 -37.06 10.84
CA ASN A 410 8.21 -36.60 11.57
C ASN A 410 7.37 -37.81 12.05
N GLN A 411 7.57 -38.25 13.29
CA GLN A 411 6.89 -39.43 13.86
C GLN A 411 5.52 -39.10 14.46
N HIS A 412 5.18 -37.83 14.72
CA HIS A 412 3.91 -37.45 15.35
C HIS A 412 3.41 -36.05 14.89
N GLU A 413 2.50 -35.99 13.91
CA GLU A 413 1.80 -34.73 13.54
C GLU A 413 0.95 -34.17 14.71
N SER A 414 0.52 -35.00 15.67
CA SER A 414 -0.53 -34.68 16.64
C SER A 414 -0.18 -33.64 17.72
N ASN A 415 1.10 -33.37 18.00
CA ASN A 415 1.52 -32.45 19.07
C ASN A 415 2.28 -31.21 18.56
N THR A 416 2.25 -30.92 17.26
CA THR A 416 2.99 -29.77 16.71
C THR A 416 2.30 -28.45 17.05
N PRO A 417 2.95 -27.51 17.78
CA PRO A 417 2.34 -26.24 18.12
C PRO A 417 2.02 -25.43 16.87
N GLU A 418 1.04 -24.53 16.98
CA GLU A 418 0.63 -23.62 15.90
C GLU A 418 0.14 -24.30 14.60
N MET A 419 -0.26 -25.56 14.65
CA MET A 419 -1.17 -26.10 13.63
C MET A 419 -2.50 -25.35 13.69
N LYS A 420 -3.14 -25.19 12.53
CA LYS A 420 -4.56 -24.86 12.48
C LYS A 420 -5.29 -26.02 13.12
N SER A 421 -6.25 -25.72 13.99
CA SER A 421 -7.16 -26.72 14.51
C SER A 421 -7.84 -27.37 13.30
N ASN A 422 -7.42 -28.59 12.97
CA ASN A 422 -8.20 -29.44 12.11
C ASN A 422 -9.51 -29.66 12.90
N HIS A 423 -10.61 -29.00 12.48
CA HIS A 423 -11.90 -29.63 12.69
C HIS A 423 -11.76 -30.99 12.02
N THR A 424 -11.76 -32.02 12.85
CA THR A 424 -11.52 -33.42 12.54
C THR A 424 -12.26 -33.79 11.26
N LEU A 425 -11.55 -33.89 10.14
CA LEU A 425 -11.95 -34.80 9.07
C LEU A 425 -11.63 -36.18 9.64
N GLY A 426 -12.63 -36.78 10.28
CA GLY A 426 -12.54 -38.16 10.74
C GLY A 426 -12.09 -39.05 9.58
N SER A 427 -11.15 -39.93 9.87
CA SER A 427 -10.77 -41.05 9.02
C SER A 427 -12.04 -41.74 8.51
N PHE A 428 -12.20 -41.78 7.18
CA PHE A 428 -13.14 -42.70 6.54
C PHE A 428 -12.60 -44.11 6.70
N ASN A 429 -12.85 -44.73 7.85
CA ASN A 429 -12.97 -46.18 7.90
C ASN A 429 -14.31 -46.51 7.26
N LEU A 430 -14.28 -47.22 6.13
CA LEU A 430 -15.43 -47.92 5.58
C LEU A 430 -15.86 -48.99 6.60
N ILE A 431 -16.67 -48.59 7.57
CA ILE A 431 -17.46 -49.52 8.37
C ILE A 431 -18.78 -49.67 7.63
N THR A 432 -18.92 -50.77 6.90
CA THR A 432 -20.21 -51.30 6.48
C THR A 432 -20.89 -51.88 7.71
N ASN A 433 -21.50 -51.04 8.55
CA ASN A 433 -22.46 -51.51 9.54
C ASN A 433 -23.77 -50.75 9.33
N GLU A 434 -24.75 -51.50 8.83
CA GLU A 434 -26.16 -51.22 9.05
C GLU A 434 -26.38 -50.96 10.54
N ASN A 435 -27.17 -49.93 10.85
CA ASN A 435 -27.58 -49.52 12.19
C ASN A 435 -26.55 -48.72 12.99
N ASN A 436 -26.46 -47.42 12.69
CA ASN A 436 -26.54 -46.39 13.73
C ASN A 436 -26.88 -45.01 13.14
N SER A 437 -27.86 -44.38 13.77
CA SER A 437 -28.46 -43.09 13.46
C SER A 437 -27.47 -41.93 13.50
N ILE A 438 -27.19 -41.33 12.34
CA ILE A 438 -27.22 -39.89 12.02
C ILE A 438 -27.36 -39.82 10.49
N GLU A 439 -28.58 -39.60 9.98
CA GLU A 439 -28.79 -39.32 8.56
C GLU A 439 -28.25 -37.92 8.26
N GLU A 440 -27.07 -37.84 7.65
CA GLU A 440 -26.54 -36.58 7.13
C GLU A 440 -27.49 -36.07 6.03
N THR A 441 -28.15 -34.94 6.26
CA THR A 441 -29.13 -34.42 5.30
C THR A 441 -28.41 -33.98 4.02
N LYS A 442 -29.05 -34.14 2.84
CA LYS A 442 -28.48 -33.69 1.53
C LYS A 442 -28.01 -32.23 1.56
N LEU A 443 -28.58 -31.41 2.44
CA LEU A 443 -28.19 -30.04 2.70
C LEU A 443 -26.80 -29.92 3.36
N GLU A 444 -26.56 -30.68 4.43
CA GLU A 444 -25.26 -30.73 5.12
C GLU A 444 -24.15 -31.24 4.19
N PHE A 445 -24.46 -32.26 3.39
CA PHE A 445 -23.55 -32.76 2.36
C PHE A 445 -23.17 -31.68 1.33
N CYS A 446 -24.14 -30.93 0.82
CA CYS A 446 -23.91 -29.86 -0.14
C CYS A 446 -23.10 -28.70 0.46
N ASP A 447 -23.45 -28.27 1.67
CA ASP A 447 -22.77 -27.15 2.33
C ASP A 447 -21.33 -27.51 2.71
N ARG A 448 -21.06 -28.75 3.11
CA ARG A 448 -19.71 -29.28 3.32
C ARG A 448 -18.90 -29.32 2.02
N ILE A 449 -19.48 -29.80 0.92
CA ILE A 449 -18.75 -29.87 -0.35
C ILE A 449 -18.47 -28.47 -0.89
N PHE A 450 -19.46 -27.59 -0.93
CA PHE A 450 -19.30 -26.26 -1.51
C PHE A 450 -18.43 -25.33 -0.65
N SER A 451 -18.39 -25.51 0.67
CA SER A 451 -17.51 -24.75 1.58
C SER A 451 -16.03 -24.99 1.32
N ASN A 452 -15.65 -26.16 0.81
CA ASN A 452 -14.27 -26.48 0.43
C ASN A 452 -13.77 -25.75 -0.82
N PHE A 453 -14.64 -25.05 -1.57
CA PHE A 453 -14.26 -24.32 -2.77
C PHE A 453 -14.19 -22.81 -2.54
N SER A 454 -13.10 -22.20 -3.01
CA SER A 454 -12.84 -20.76 -2.97
C SER A 454 -13.19 -20.03 -4.26
N SER A 455 -13.48 -20.76 -5.35
CA SER A 455 -13.81 -20.19 -6.65
C SER A 455 -14.83 -21.05 -7.39
N TYR A 456 -15.84 -20.41 -7.99
CA TYR A 456 -16.82 -21.06 -8.86
C TYR A 456 -16.15 -21.82 -10.02
N TYR A 457 -15.09 -21.23 -10.60
CA TYR A 457 -14.37 -21.85 -11.71
C TYR A 457 -13.66 -23.15 -11.29
N LYS A 458 -13.09 -23.19 -10.09
CA LYS A 458 -12.47 -24.40 -9.53
C LYS A 458 -13.54 -25.47 -9.25
N LEU A 459 -14.66 -25.08 -8.63
CA LEU A 459 -15.79 -25.97 -8.37
C LEU A 459 -16.32 -26.60 -9.67
N GLN A 460 -16.59 -25.79 -10.70
CA GLN A 460 -17.09 -26.25 -11.99
C GLN A 460 -16.11 -27.21 -12.69
N ARG A 461 -14.81 -26.91 -12.69
CA ARG A 461 -13.78 -27.76 -13.32
C ARG A 461 -13.56 -29.07 -12.57
N THR A 462 -13.56 -29.05 -11.24
CA THR A 462 -13.42 -30.26 -10.43
C THR A 462 -14.60 -31.19 -10.65
N PHE A 463 -15.83 -30.66 -10.62
CA PHE A 463 -17.02 -31.46 -10.93
C PHE A 463 -17.04 -31.95 -12.38
N ALA A 464 -16.59 -31.14 -13.34
CA ALA A 464 -16.43 -31.59 -14.73
C ALA A 464 -15.44 -32.75 -14.86
N ARG A 465 -14.31 -32.72 -14.12
CA ARG A 465 -13.34 -33.82 -14.08
C ARG A 465 -13.88 -35.07 -13.36
N ILE A 466 -14.64 -34.90 -12.29
CA ILE A 466 -15.30 -36.00 -11.59
C ILE A 466 -16.31 -36.68 -12.52
N LEU A 467 -17.19 -35.90 -13.16
CA LEU A 467 -18.16 -36.42 -14.14
C LEU A 467 -17.46 -37.06 -15.35
N ARG A 468 -16.34 -36.49 -15.80
CA ARG A 468 -15.49 -37.11 -16.83
C ARG A 468 -14.93 -38.45 -16.35
N TRP A 469 -14.42 -38.54 -15.13
CA TRP A 469 -13.91 -39.80 -14.56
C TRP A 469 -15.00 -40.88 -14.49
N PHE A 470 -16.21 -40.52 -14.07
CA PHE A 470 -17.36 -41.44 -14.12
C PHE A 470 -17.72 -41.86 -15.55
N ARG A 471 -17.60 -40.97 -16.54
CA ARG A 471 -17.80 -41.29 -17.97
C ARG A 471 -16.63 -42.05 -18.62
N LEU A 472 -15.42 -41.95 -18.06
CA LEU A 472 -14.23 -42.68 -18.54
C LEU A 472 -14.33 -44.18 -18.22
N LYS A 473 -15.12 -44.58 -17.21
CA LYS A 473 -15.56 -45.98 -17.05
C LYS A 473 -16.44 -46.48 -18.22
N SER A 474 -16.91 -45.58 -19.09
CA SER A 474 -17.74 -45.86 -20.28
C SER A 474 -16.99 -45.67 -21.62
N GLY A 475 -15.65 -45.77 -21.62
CA GLY A 475 -14.87 -46.00 -22.84
C GLY A 475 -14.51 -44.80 -23.74
N HIS A 476 -14.57 -43.56 -23.26
CA HIS A 476 -14.27 -42.36 -24.09
C HIS A 476 -12.86 -41.77 -23.87
N SER A 477 -12.34 -41.02 -24.85
CA SER A 477 -10.94 -40.59 -24.99
C SER A 477 -10.35 -39.72 -23.86
N LYS A 478 -9.06 -39.93 -23.54
CA LYS A 478 -8.21 -39.17 -22.61
C LYS A 478 -7.74 -37.83 -23.21
N GLN A 479 -8.63 -36.87 -23.44
CA GLN A 479 -8.21 -35.50 -23.78
C GLN A 479 -7.83 -34.69 -22.52
N SER A 480 -6.72 -33.94 -22.56
CA SER A 480 -6.20 -33.16 -21.42
C SER A 480 -7.03 -31.91 -21.09
N ILE A 481 -7.77 -31.38 -22.06
CA ILE A 481 -8.54 -30.12 -21.96
C ILE A 481 -10.02 -30.43 -21.70
N LEU A 482 -10.66 -29.66 -20.82
CA LEU A 482 -12.11 -29.72 -20.56
C LEU A 482 -12.86 -28.99 -21.66
N THR A 483 -13.84 -29.65 -22.27
CA THR A 483 -14.71 -29.05 -23.30
C THR A 483 -15.76 -28.15 -22.65
N THR A 484 -16.27 -27.18 -23.41
CA THR A 484 -17.37 -26.29 -22.98
C THR A 484 -18.62 -27.09 -22.59
N ASN A 485 -18.88 -28.20 -23.29
CA ASN A 485 -20.02 -29.08 -22.99
C ASN A 485 -19.91 -29.75 -21.61
N GLU A 486 -18.72 -30.17 -21.21
CA GLU A 486 -18.49 -30.76 -19.88
C GLU A 486 -18.61 -29.74 -18.76
N LEU A 487 -18.14 -28.50 -18.99
CA LEU A 487 -18.31 -27.41 -18.03
C LEU A 487 -19.78 -27.04 -17.87
N ASN A 488 -20.55 -27.00 -18.95
CA ASN A 488 -21.99 -26.77 -18.91
C ASN A 488 -22.72 -27.91 -18.18
N THR A 489 -22.36 -29.16 -18.48
CA THR A 489 -22.93 -30.33 -17.79
C THR A 489 -22.64 -30.31 -16.29
N ALA A 490 -21.41 -29.97 -15.89
CA ALA A 490 -21.04 -29.84 -14.49
C ALA A 490 -21.83 -28.72 -13.79
N GLN A 491 -22.00 -27.57 -14.45
CA GLN A 491 -22.82 -26.48 -13.93
C GLN A 491 -24.28 -26.91 -13.75
N ASP A 492 -24.83 -27.65 -14.71
CA ASP A 492 -26.20 -28.14 -14.68
C ASP A 492 -26.45 -29.15 -13.54
N VAL A 493 -25.51 -30.07 -13.29
CA VAL A 493 -25.54 -31.00 -12.16
C VAL A 493 -25.44 -30.25 -10.83
N LEU A 494 -24.53 -29.28 -10.72
CA LEU A 494 -24.36 -28.47 -9.51
C LEU A 494 -25.63 -27.69 -9.15
N ILE A 495 -26.32 -27.12 -10.14
CA ILE A 495 -27.58 -26.39 -9.92
C ILE A 495 -28.67 -27.34 -9.43
N LYS A 496 -28.82 -28.52 -10.05
CA LYS A 496 -29.79 -29.53 -9.60
C LYS A 496 -29.51 -29.99 -8.17
N LEU A 497 -28.23 -30.20 -7.83
CA LEU A 497 -27.81 -30.58 -6.49
C LEU A 497 -28.22 -29.52 -5.46
N VAL A 498 -27.88 -28.25 -5.72
CA VAL A 498 -28.25 -27.10 -4.85
C VAL A 498 -29.77 -26.98 -4.71
N GLN A 499 -30.52 -27.12 -5.81
CA GLN A 499 -31.97 -27.04 -5.77
C GLN A 499 -32.59 -28.21 -4.98
N SER A 500 -32.10 -29.43 -5.19
CA SER A 500 -32.58 -30.63 -4.47
C SER A 500 -32.30 -30.59 -2.98
N ALA A 501 -31.24 -29.89 -2.55
CA ALA A 501 -30.87 -29.74 -1.15
C ALA A 501 -31.69 -28.65 -0.44
N TYR A 502 -31.84 -27.48 -1.07
CA TYR A 502 -32.46 -26.31 -0.45
C TYR A 502 -33.96 -26.16 -0.71
N PHE A 503 -34.48 -26.78 -1.77
CA PHE A 503 -35.88 -26.71 -2.17
C PHE A 503 -36.52 -28.11 -2.25
N ALA A 504 -36.03 -29.07 -1.45
CA ALA A 504 -36.49 -30.46 -1.48
C ALA A 504 -38.02 -30.58 -1.29
N ASN A 505 -38.56 -29.86 -0.31
CA ASN A 505 -39.98 -29.86 0.03
C ASN A 505 -40.83 -29.22 -1.08
N GLU A 506 -40.34 -28.14 -1.67
CA GLU A 506 -40.99 -27.44 -2.77
C GLU A 506 -40.99 -28.27 -4.06
N ILE A 507 -39.87 -28.93 -4.37
CA ILE A 507 -39.74 -29.82 -5.53
C ILE A 507 -40.67 -31.02 -5.37
N ASN A 508 -40.72 -31.65 -4.19
CA ASN A 508 -41.61 -32.77 -3.90
C ASN A 508 -43.10 -32.41 -3.99
N ARG A 509 -43.47 -31.17 -3.67
CA ARG A 509 -44.86 -30.68 -3.81
C ARG A 509 -45.21 -30.40 -5.27
N LEU A 510 -44.31 -29.78 -6.03
CA LEU A 510 -44.50 -29.47 -7.43
C LEU A 510 -44.49 -30.72 -8.33
N SER A 511 -43.67 -31.73 -8.00
CA SER A 511 -43.66 -33.02 -8.72
C SER A 511 -44.95 -33.83 -8.51
N LYS A 512 -45.62 -33.66 -7.36
CA LYS A 512 -46.95 -34.24 -7.07
C LYS A 512 -48.12 -33.42 -7.65
N GLY A 513 -47.86 -32.43 -8.50
CA GLY A 513 -48.90 -31.64 -9.20
C GLY A 513 -49.54 -30.52 -8.38
N THR A 514 -49.08 -30.25 -7.15
CA THR A 514 -49.65 -29.16 -6.34
C THR A 514 -49.10 -27.80 -6.77
N LYS A 515 -49.98 -26.89 -7.22
CA LYS A 515 -49.60 -25.52 -7.66
C LYS A 515 -49.24 -24.56 -6.52
N TYR A 516 -49.40 -24.99 -5.26
CA TYR A 516 -49.31 -24.11 -4.10
C TYR A 516 -48.05 -24.35 -3.27
N VAL A 517 -47.14 -23.36 -3.29
CA VAL A 517 -45.90 -23.35 -2.48
C VAL A 517 -45.88 -22.12 -1.58
N PRO A 518 -46.10 -22.25 -0.25
CA PRO A 518 -46.23 -21.10 0.67
C PRO A 518 -45.00 -20.16 0.67
N SER A 519 -43.79 -20.73 0.67
CA SER A 519 -42.51 -20.00 0.73
C SER A 519 -42.19 -19.21 -0.54
N LEU A 520 -42.75 -19.60 -1.69
CA LEU A 520 -42.45 -19.05 -3.02
C LEU A 520 -43.71 -18.53 -3.74
N ARG A 521 -44.82 -18.30 -3.03
CA ARG A 521 -46.13 -17.94 -3.59
C ARG A 521 -46.09 -16.78 -4.59
N LYS A 522 -45.21 -15.79 -4.37
CA LYS A 522 -45.06 -14.60 -5.22
C LYS A 522 -44.33 -14.87 -6.55
N LEU A 523 -43.67 -16.03 -6.69
CA LEU A 523 -42.77 -16.36 -7.81
C LEU A 523 -43.35 -17.45 -8.74
N SER A 524 -44.57 -17.95 -8.49
CA SER A 524 -45.26 -19.00 -9.28
C SER A 524 -44.30 -20.09 -9.80
N PRO A 525 -43.57 -20.80 -8.92
CA PRO A 525 -42.50 -21.69 -9.34
C PRO A 525 -43.03 -22.92 -10.10
N PHE A 526 -42.28 -23.38 -11.09
CA PHE A 526 -42.57 -24.62 -11.82
C PHE A 526 -41.27 -25.39 -12.11
N ILE A 527 -41.39 -26.68 -12.42
CA ILE A 527 -40.27 -27.52 -12.83
C ILE A 527 -40.28 -27.58 -14.36
N ASP A 528 -39.16 -27.26 -15.02
CA ASP A 528 -39.05 -27.37 -16.48
C ASP A 528 -38.84 -28.81 -16.95
N GLU A 529 -38.93 -29.05 -18.26
CA GLU A 529 -38.70 -30.37 -18.89
C GLU A 529 -37.34 -30.98 -18.57
N ARG A 530 -36.35 -30.15 -18.20
CA ARG A 530 -35.00 -30.59 -17.82
C ARG A 530 -34.85 -30.81 -16.31
N GLY A 531 -35.91 -30.65 -15.52
CA GLY A 531 -35.95 -30.88 -14.08
C GLY A 531 -35.41 -29.73 -13.22
N TYR A 532 -35.34 -28.50 -13.74
CA TYR A 532 -34.95 -27.32 -12.96
C TYR A 532 -36.14 -26.63 -12.33
N LEU A 533 -35.99 -26.22 -11.07
CA LEU A 533 -36.93 -25.31 -10.42
C LEU A 533 -36.73 -23.89 -10.98
N ARG A 534 -37.75 -23.33 -11.63
CA ARG A 534 -37.73 -22.00 -12.26
C ARG A 534 -38.81 -21.09 -11.73
N VAL A 535 -38.61 -19.79 -11.92
CA VAL A 535 -39.59 -18.75 -11.61
C VAL A 535 -40.57 -18.60 -12.76
N GLY A 536 -41.86 -18.66 -12.45
CA GLY A 536 -42.95 -18.32 -13.37
C GLY A 536 -43.37 -16.85 -13.23
N GLY A 537 -44.23 -16.36 -14.11
CA GLY A 537 -44.72 -14.99 -13.99
C GLY A 537 -45.50 -14.46 -15.19
N ARG A 538 -45.70 -13.13 -15.18
CA ARG A 538 -46.56 -12.40 -16.14
C ARG A 538 -45.88 -12.02 -17.46
N ILE A 539 -44.62 -12.42 -17.66
CA ILE A 539 -43.78 -12.00 -18.81
C ILE A 539 -43.58 -13.09 -19.87
N ASN A 540 -44.44 -14.12 -19.89
CA ASN A 540 -44.35 -15.27 -20.79
C ASN A 540 -44.36 -14.86 -22.28
N TYR A 541 -45.11 -13.81 -22.62
CA TYR A 541 -45.24 -13.27 -24.00
C TYR A 541 -44.20 -12.21 -24.38
N SER A 542 -43.20 -11.92 -23.53
CA SER A 542 -42.15 -10.95 -23.88
C SER A 542 -41.21 -11.48 -25.00
N ALA A 543 -40.46 -10.63 -25.68
CA ALA A 543 -39.45 -11.06 -26.68
C ALA A 543 -38.13 -11.56 -26.04
N LEU A 544 -38.10 -11.78 -24.72
CA LEU A 544 -36.88 -12.15 -23.99
C LEU A 544 -36.50 -13.64 -24.20
N PRO A 545 -35.21 -13.99 -24.09
CA PRO A 545 -34.78 -15.39 -24.09
C PRO A 545 -35.42 -16.20 -22.96
N TYR A 546 -35.65 -17.50 -23.19
CA TYR A 546 -36.34 -18.39 -22.24
C TYR A 546 -35.75 -18.36 -20.82
N ASN A 547 -34.41 -18.32 -20.68
CA ASN A 547 -33.74 -18.23 -19.37
C ASN A 547 -33.97 -16.90 -18.64
N ALA A 548 -34.24 -15.81 -19.37
CA ALA A 548 -34.55 -14.50 -18.80
C ALA A 548 -36.04 -14.38 -18.44
N LYS A 549 -36.92 -15.05 -19.20
CA LYS A 549 -38.36 -15.20 -18.87
C LYS A 549 -38.56 -16.07 -17.64
N HIS A 550 -37.84 -17.19 -17.59
CA HIS A 550 -37.95 -18.23 -16.58
C HIS A 550 -36.59 -18.52 -15.96
N PRO A 551 -36.03 -17.61 -15.15
CA PRO A 551 -34.73 -17.81 -14.53
C PRO A 551 -34.74 -18.96 -13.52
N ARG A 552 -33.60 -19.67 -13.43
CA ARG A 552 -33.41 -20.81 -12.51
C ARG A 552 -33.32 -20.32 -11.07
N LEU A 553 -34.11 -20.90 -10.17
CA LEU A 553 -34.19 -20.45 -8.79
C LEU A 553 -32.96 -20.91 -7.98
N LEU A 554 -32.32 -19.99 -7.26
CA LEU A 554 -31.19 -20.29 -6.39
C LEU A 554 -31.43 -19.80 -4.94
N PRO A 555 -30.97 -20.58 -3.93
CA PRO A 555 -31.14 -20.23 -2.54
C PRO A 555 -30.18 -19.09 -2.14
N LYS A 556 -30.65 -18.31 -1.15
CA LYS A 556 -29.92 -17.16 -0.62
C LYS A 556 -28.69 -17.55 0.21
N ASN A 557 -28.75 -18.68 0.91
CA ASN A 557 -27.75 -19.09 1.91
C ASN A 557 -26.71 -20.08 1.39
N SER A 558 -26.78 -20.51 0.13
CA SER A 558 -25.82 -21.51 -0.38
C SER A 558 -24.48 -20.89 -0.74
N ARG A 559 -23.40 -21.59 -0.36
CA ARG A 559 -22.03 -21.25 -0.76
C ARG A 559 -21.86 -21.26 -2.28
N PHE A 560 -22.56 -22.12 -3.01
CA PHE A 560 -22.59 -22.13 -4.47
C PHE A 560 -23.06 -20.77 -5.03
N THR A 561 -24.15 -20.23 -4.49
CA THR A 561 -24.71 -18.94 -4.89
C THR A 561 -23.71 -17.81 -4.65
N LEU A 562 -23.01 -17.81 -3.51
CA LEU A 562 -21.98 -16.81 -3.19
C LEU A 562 -20.80 -16.86 -4.17
N LEU A 563 -20.30 -18.07 -4.48
CA LEU A 563 -19.21 -18.27 -5.44
C LEU A 563 -19.60 -17.81 -6.84
N LEU A 564 -20.84 -18.08 -7.26
CA LEU A 564 -21.37 -17.65 -8.56
C LEU A 564 -21.43 -16.12 -8.67
N ILE A 565 -21.92 -15.43 -7.63
CA ILE A 565 -21.97 -13.96 -7.59
C ILE A 565 -20.55 -13.38 -7.67
N GLU A 566 -19.61 -13.92 -6.90
CA GLU A 566 -18.22 -13.46 -6.90
C GLU A 566 -17.55 -13.66 -8.26
N TYR A 567 -17.81 -14.80 -8.92
CA TYR A 567 -17.32 -15.09 -10.26
C TYR A 567 -17.87 -14.11 -11.30
N LEU A 568 -19.19 -13.87 -11.33
CA LEU A 568 -19.80 -12.92 -12.26
C LEU A 568 -19.32 -11.48 -12.00
N HIS A 569 -19.18 -11.09 -10.74
CA HIS A 569 -18.63 -9.79 -10.36
C HIS A 569 -17.21 -9.56 -10.91
N LYS A 570 -16.32 -10.57 -10.82
CA LYS A 570 -14.96 -10.49 -11.37
C LYS A 570 -14.93 -10.60 -12.90
N LYS A 571 -15.75 -11.48 -13.48
CA LYS A 571 -15.84 -11.69 -14.94
C LYS A 571 -16.26 -10.41 -15.67
N TYR A 572 -17.18 -9.64 -15.09
CA TYR A 572 -17.66 -8.37 -15.64
C TYR A 572 -16.95 -7.15 -15.01
N LEU A 573 -15.67 -7.28 -14.65
CA LEU A 573 -14.79 -6.17 -14.23
C LEU A 573 -15.33 -5.34 -13.04
N HIS A 574 -15.65 -6.01 -11.94
CA HIS A 574 -16.06 -5.37 -10.68
C HIS A 574 -17.35 -4.52 -10.77
N VAL A 575 -18.26 -4.94 -11.64
CA VAL A 575 -19.51 -4.23 -11.89
C VAL A 575 -20.35 -4.01 -10.62
N GLY A 576 -20.98 -2.83 -10.53
CA GLY A 576 -21.78 -2.42 -9.37
C GLY A 576 -23.03 -3.29 -9.11
N PRO A 577 -23.65 -3.16 -7.92
CA PRO A 577 -24.66 -4.11 -7.44
C PRO A 577 -25.94 -4.16 -8.30
N ARG A 578 -26.36 -3.03 -8.89
CA ARG A 578 -27.55 -2.98 -9.75
C ARG A 578 -27.33 -3.70 -11.07
N THR A 579 -26.21 -3.45 -11.73
CA THR A 579 -25.86 -4.10 -13.00
C THR A 579 -25.58 -5.59 -12.81
N LEU A 580 -24.89 -5.96 -11.72
CA LEU A 580 -24.66 -7.37 -11.40
C LEU A 580 -25.97 -8.12 -11.16
N GLN A 581 -26.95 -7.49 -10.51
CA GLN A 581 -28.29 -8.06 -10.33
C GLN A 581 -28.97 -8.32 -11.68
N ASN A 582 -28.87 -7.39 -12.64
CA ASN A 582 -29.45 -7.56 -13.98
C ASN A 582 -28.80 -8.73 -14.73
N ILE A 583 -27.46 -8.85 -14.67
CA ILE A 583 -26.71 -9.95 -15.29
C ILE A 583 -27.12 -11.31 -14.70
N ILE A 584 -27.29 -11.38 -13.37
CA ILE A 584 -27.74 -12.59 -12.69
C ILE A 584 -29.16 -12.97 -13.14
N ASN A 585 -30.08 -12.00 -13.18
CA ASN A 585 -31.49 -12.21 -13.52
C ASN A 585 -31.71 -12.73 -14.96
N GLN A 586 -30.73 -12.61 -15.86
CA GLN A 586 -30.82 -13.19 -17.20
C GLN A 586 -30.80 -14.74 -17.19
N ASN A 587 -30.26 -15.36 -16.15
CA ASN A 587 -30.09 -16.82 -16.07
C ASN A 587 -30.54 -17.43 -14.73
N PHE A 588 -30.55 -16.65 -13.66
CA PHE A 588 -30.78 -17.11 -12.29
C PHE A 588 -31.61 -16.10 -11.48
N TRP A 589 -32.48 -16.61 -10.63
CA TRP A 589 -33.24 -15.81 -9.68
C TRP A 589 -32.83 -16.17 -8.25
N ILE A 590 -32.13 -15.26 -7.58
CA ILE A 590 -31.66 -15.45 -6.21
C ILE A 590 -32.63 -14.79 -5.23
N LEU A 591 -33.11 -15.55 -4.25
CA LEU A 591 -33.97 -15.02 -3.19
C LEU A 591 -33.23 -13.91 -2.42
N ALA A 592 -33.84 -12.73 -2.28
CA ALA A 592 -33.23 -11.55 -1.65
C ALA A 592 -31.86 -11.12 -2.23
N SER A 593 -31.69 -11.24 -3.56
CA SER A 593 -30.45 -10.98 -4.31
C SER A 593 -29.70 -9.69 -3.94
N ARG A 594 -30.41 -8.56 -3.73
CA ARG A 594 -29.78 -7.26 -3.41
C ARG A 594 -28.90 -7.29 -2.16
N ARG A 595 -29.35 -7.95 -1.09
CA ARG A 595 -28.61 -8.00 0.19
C ARG A 595 -27.34 -8.83 0.04
N ILE A 596 -27.44 -9.96 -0.64
CA ILE A 596 -26.32 -10.88 -0.84
C ILE A 596 -25.28 -10.29 -1.77
N ILE A 597 -25.72 -9.70 -2.90
CA ILE A 597 -24.82 -9.03 -3.84
C ILE A 597 -24.02 -7.95 -3.11
N ARG A 598 -24.66 -7.10 -2.30
CA ARG A 598 -23.95 -6.10 -1.49
C ARG A 598 -22.96 -6.71 -0.49
N SER A 599 -23.34 -7.81 0.16
CA SER A 599 -22.47 -8.52 1.10
C SER A 599 -21.24 -9.17 0.43
N VAL A 600 -21.40 -9.69 -0.78
CA VAL A 600 -20.28 -10.25 -1.57
C VAL A 600 -19.36 -9.13 -2.07
N LEU A 601 -19.95 -8.03 -2.56
CA LEU A 601 -19.20 -6.87 -3.07
C LEU A 601 -18.43 -6.13 -1.97
N SER A 602 -18.96 -6.02 -0.75
CA SER A 602 -18.24 -5.38 0.37
C SER A 602 -17.00 -6.16 0.80
N LYS A 603 -16.98 -7.48 0.58
CA LYS A 603 -15.81 -8.34 0.81
C LYS A 603 -14.79 -8.29 -0.33
N CYS A 604 -15.12 -7.67 -1.46
CA CYS A 604 -14.20 -7.53 -2.58
C CYS A 604 -13.14 -6.46 -2.27
N LYS A 605 -11.89 -6.86 -2.11
CA LYS A 605 -10.77 -5.95 -1.80
C LYS A 605 -10.60 -4.83 -2.82
N ILE A 606 -10.85 -5.09 -4.11
CA ILE A 606 -10.73 -4.10 -5.19
C ILE A 606 -11.84 -3.06 -5.04
N CYS A 607 -13.11 -3.49 -4.92
CA CYS A 607 -14.23 -2.56 -4.68
C CYS A 607 -14.12 -1.81 -3.35
N PHE A 608 -13.63 -2.47 -2.29
CA PHE A 608 -13.39 -1.86 -0.99
C PHE A 608 -12.27 -0.80 -1.05
N LYS A 609 -11.17 -1.07 -1.77
CA LYS A 609 -10.12 -0.06 -1.99
C LYS A 609 -10.61 1.15 -2.79
N HIS A 610 -11.49 0.92 -3.76
CA HIS A 610 -12.08 1.99 -4.55
C HIS A 610 -13.19 2.76 -3.80
N ASN A 611 -13.76 2.20 -2.72
CA ASN A 611 -14.82 2.85 -1.94
C ASN A 611 -14.85 2.33 -0.47
N PRO A 612 -13.87 2.71 0.38
CA PRO A 612 -13.75 2.17 1.74
C PRO A 612 -14.86 2.68 2.65
N VAL A 613 -15.43 1.79 3.47
CA VAL A 613 -16.40 2.15 4.51
C VAL A 613 -15.62 2.56 5.75
N LEU A 614 -15.63 3.85 6.09
CA LEU A 614 -14.98 4.41 7.28
C LEU A 614 -15.91 4.27 8.49
N LEU A 615 -15.35 3.86 9.65
CA LEU A 615 -16.06 3.83 10.93
C LEU A 615 -16.34 5.27 11.38
N GLN A 616 -17.62 5.64 11.50
CA GLN A 616 -18.05 6.94 12.02
C GLN A 616 -18.40 6.81 13.50
N PRO A 617 -17.70 7.50 14.43
CA PRO A 617 -18.12 7.60 15.83
C PRO A 617 -19.36 8.50 15.98
N GLU A 618 -19.94 8.53 17.19
CA GLU A 618 -21.10 9.34 17.52
C GLU A 618 -20.86 10.84 17.25
N MET A 619 -21.88 11.52 16.70
CA MET A 619 -21.75 12.93 16.27
C MET A 619 -21.65 13.86 17.48
N ALA A 620 -20.64 14.73 17.48
CA ALA A 620 -20.51 15.82 18.45
C ALA A 620 -21.65 16.85 18.30
N PRO A 621 -22.03 17.57 19.39
CA PRO A 621 -23.00 18.67 19.32
C PRO A 621 -22.55 19.78 18.35
N LEU A 622 -23.52 20.44 17.71
CA LEU A 622 -23.26 21.49 16.71
C LEU A 622 -22.56 22.71 17.36
N PRO A 623 -21.56 23.34 16.70
CA PRO A 623 -20.89 24.52 17.25
C PRO A 623 -21.87 25.68 17.47
N ALA A 624 -21.69 26.42 18.57
CA ALA A 624 -22.54 27.58 18.94
C ALA A 624 -22.66 28.61 17.81
N ALA A 625 -21.62 28.77 16.98
CA ALA A 625 -21.61 29.65 15.80
C ALA A 625 -22.65 29.28 14.71
N ARG A 626 -23.30 28.12 14.76
CA ARG A 626 -24.43 27.75 13.89
C ARG A 626 -25.81 28.02 14.49
N LEU A 627 -25.86 28.26 15.80
CA LEU A 627 -27.11 28.38 16.57
C LEU A 627 -27.44 29.82 16.93
N ILE A 628 -26.44 30.72 16.86
CA ILE A 628 -26.59 32.15 17.16
C ILE A 628 -26.88 32.91 15.86
N PRO A 629 -27.94 33.73 15.78
CA PRO A 629 -28.19 34.62 14.64
C PRO A 629 -27.03 35.62 14.48
N CYS A 630 -26.44 35.68 13.29
CA CYS A 630 -25.30 36.55 12.99
C CYS A 630 -25.38 37.07 11.56
N ASN A 631 -24.57 38.09 11.24
CA ASN A 631 -24.55 38.67 9.90
C ASN A 631 -24.08 37.66 8.86
N VAL A 632 -24.51 37.85 7.62
CA VAL A 632 -24.11 36.97 6.51
C VAL A 632 -22.61 37.07 6.33
N PHE A 633 -21.95 35.91 6.21
CA PHE A 633 -20.49 35.77 6.17
C PHE A 633 -19.73 36.29 7.41
N GLU A 634 -20.37 36.39 8.57
CA GLU A 634 -19.67 36.71 9.81
C GLU A 634 -18.76 35.57 10.29
N HIS A 635 -19.26 34.33 10.20
CA HIS A 635 -18.50 33.09 10.39
C HIS A 635 -18.39 32.35 9.06
N VAL A 636 -17.16 32.19 8.56
CA VAL A 636 -16.89 31.67 7.22
C VAL A 636 -15.94 30.49 7.26
N GLY A 637 -16.29 29.41 6.57
CA GLY A 637 -15.34 28.34 6.24
C GLY A 637 -14.77 28.54 4.85
N VAL A 638 -13.46 28.34 4.70
CA VAL A 638 -12.76 28.42 3.41
C VAL A 638 -12.08 27.10 3.05
N ASP A 639 -12.23 26.66 1.80
CA ASP A 639 -11.53 25.50 1.22
C ASP A 639 -11.03 25.82 -0.20
N LEU A 640 -9.91 25.22 -0.60
CA LEU A 640 -9.36 25.32 -1.96
C LEU A 640 -9.56 24.02 -2.75
N GLY A 641 -9.91 24.12 -4.03
CA GLY A 641 -10.12 22.99 -4.92
C GLY A 641 -9.44 23.13 -6.29
N GLY A 642 -9.09 22.01 -6.92
CA GLY A 642 -8.40 21.99 -8.21
C GLY A 642 -7.43 20.81 -8.34
N PRO A 643 -6.59 20.79 -9.40
CA PRO A 643 -6.41 21.85 -10.39
C PRO A 643 -7.46 21.82 -11.52
N PHE A 644 -7.87 23.01 -11.96
CA PHE A 644 -8.52 23.25 -13.26
C PHE A 644 -7.45 23.74 -14.25
N PHE A 645 -7.58 23.42 -15.53
CA PHE A 645 -6.61 23.84 -16.55
C PHE A 645 -7.17 25.01 -17.35
N THR A 646 -6.50 26.15 -17.30
CA THR A 646 -6.86 27.36 -18.05
C THR A 646 -5.88 27.64 -19.18
N LYS A 647 -6.36 28.23 -20.27
CA LYS A 647 -5.54 28.73 -21.38
C LYS A 647 -5.35 30.22 -21.28
N GLU A 648 -4.13 30.68 -21.52
CA GLU A 648 -3.78 32.10 -21.56
C GLU A 648 -4.52 32.84 -22.69
N SER A 649 -4.73 32.20 -23.84
CA SER A 649 -5.48 32.77 -24.96
C SER A 649 -6.15 31.69 -25.83
N LEU A 650 -7.00 32.11 -26.77
CA LEU A 650 -7.68 31.19 -27.70
C LEU A 650 -6.76 30.66 -28.83
N ARG A 651 -5.47 31.00 -28.83
CA ARG A 651 -4.51 30.58 -29.86
C ARG A 651 -4.26 29.07 -29.80
N ARG A 652 -3.98 28.43 -30.95
CA ARG A 652 -3.79 26.96 -31.06
C ARG A 652 -2.71 26.41 -30.12
N ASN A 653 -1.62 27.17 -29.89
CA ASN A 653 -0.51 26.80 -29.00
C ASN A 653 -0.42 27.66 -27.74
N ALA A 654 -1.54 28.20 -27.25
CA ALA A 654 -1.54 28.99 -26.02
C ALA A 654 -1.12 28.15 -24.81
N ARG A 655 -0.31 28.75 -23.93
CA ARG A 655 0.14 28.11 -22.69
C ARG A 655 -1.06 27.70 -21.84
N VAL A 656 -1.01 26.48 -21.32
CA VAL A 656 -2.00 25.95 -20.39
C VAL A 656 -1.43 26.07 -18.97
N GLU A 657 -2.13 26.79 -18.12
CA GLU A 657 -1.77 27.01 -16.73
C GLU A 657 -2.76 26.33 -15.79
N ARG A 658 -2.31 26.10 -14.54
CA ARG A 658 -3.15 25.51 -13.50
C ARG A 658 -3.85 26.62 -12.76
N SER A 659 -5.17 26.54 -12.68
CA SER A 659 -5.99 27.42 -11.85
C SER A 659 -6.70 26.62 -10.77
N TYR A 660 -7.06 27.31 -9.70
CA TYR A 660 -7.65 26.72 -8.50
C TYR A 660 -8.94 27.47 -8.16
N LEU A 661 -9.81 26.82 -7.38
CA LEU A 661 -11.07 27.34 -6.87
C LEU A 661 -10.89 27.68 -5.39
N ALA A 662 -11.24 28.90 -4.99
CA ALA A 662 -11.54 29.25 -3.61
C ALA A 662 -13.04 29.19 -3.37
N LEU A 663 -13.44 28.52 -2.30
CA LEU A 663 -14.82 28.37 -1.87
C LEU A 663 -14.98 28.92 -0.46
N PHE A 664 -15.82 29.93 -0.30
CA PHE A 664 -16.21 30.49 1.01
C PHE A 664 -17.66 30.13 1.31
N ILE A 665 -17.94 29.66 2.53
CA ILE A 665 -19.30 29.30 2.95
C ILE A 665 -19.64 29.97 4.28
N CYS A 666 -20.79 30.65 4.32
CA CYS A 666 -21.35 31.23 5.53
C CYS A 666 -21.96 30.15 6.44
N TYR A 667 -21.59 30.17 7.72
CA TYR A 667 -22.06 29.16 8.67
C TYR A 667 -23.53 29.30 9.05
N SER A 668 -24.05 30.53 9.14
CA SER A 668 -25.44 30.83 9.51
C SER A 668 -26.40 30.59 8.35
N THR A 669 -26.20 31.27 7.21
CA THR A 669 -27.16 31.24 6.09
C THR A 669 -26.90 30.15 5.04
N LYS A 670 -25.75 29.47 5.12
CA LYS A 670 -25.27 28.53 4.09
C LYS A 670 -25.03 29.15 2.71
N ALA A 671 -24.96 30.48 2.63
CA ALA A 671 -24.56 31.18 1.42
C ALA A 671 -23.14 30.82 1.01
N VAL A 672 -22.90 30.73 -0.30
CA VAL A 672 -21.63 30.32 -0.91
C VAL A 672 -21.06 31.47 -1.75
N HIS A 673 -19.74 31.63 -1.74
CA HIS A 673 -18.98 32.47 -2.66
C HIS A 673 -17.86 31.68 -3.33
N LEU A 674 -17.72 31.81 -4.65
CA LEU A 674 -16.74 31.09 -5.46
C LEU A 674 -15.79 32.05 -6.17
N GLU A 675 -14.49 31.74 -6.17
CA GLU A 675 -13.49 32.56 -6.83
C GLU A 675 -12.38 31.74 -7.48
N VAL A 676 -11.83 32.23 -8.60
CA VAL A 676 -10.73 31.58 -9.32
C VAL A 676 -9.38 32.14 -8.83
N LEU A 677 -8.42 31.25 -8.64
CA LEU A 677 -7.04 31.53 -8.25
C LEU A 677 -6.09 31.06 -9.36
N SER A 678 -5.07 31.86 -9.68
CA SER A 678 -4.01 31.48 -10.63
C SER A 678 -2.96 30.55 -10.02
N SER A 679 -2.78 30.56 -8.69
CA SER A 679 -1.86 29.65 -8.00
C SER A 679 -2.32 29.38 -6.56
N LEU A 680 -1.72 28.37 -5.91
CA LEU A 680 -1.90 28.07 -4.49
C LEU A 680 -0.98 28.91 -3.58
N SER A 681 -0.38 30.00 -4.08
CA SER A 681 0.46 30.87 -3.24
C SER A 681 -0.36 31.67 -2.23
N SER A 682 0.28 32.09 -1.14
CA SER A 682 -0.35 32.93 -0.13
C SER A 682 -0.74 34.29 -0.69
N ASP A 683 0.02 34.89 -1.60
CA ASP A 683 -0.30 36.18 -2.21
C ASP A 683 -1.55 36.11 -3.08
N CYS A 684 -1.69 35.05 -3.87
CA CYS A 684 -2.89 34.81 -4.67
C CYS A 684 -4.13 34.61 -3.77
N PHE A 685 -3.94 33.92 -2.64
CA PHE A 685 -5.01 33.75 -1.66
C PHE A 685 -5.38 35.05 -0.94
N LEU A 686 -4.42 35.87 -0.52
CA LEU A 686 -4.67 37.17 0.10
C LEU A 686 -5.46 38.09 -0.85
N ALA A 687 -5.07 38.14 -2.12
CA ALA A 687 -5.82 38.89 -3.14
C ALA A 687 -7.25 38.36 -3.33
N CYS A 688 -7.47 37.05 -3.21
CA CYS A 688 -8.81 36.45 -3.22
C CYS A 688 -9.61 36.82 -1.97
N LEU A 689 -8.99 36.79 -0.79
CA LEU A 689 -9.65 37.19 0.45
C LEU A 689 -10.08 38.66 0.41
N ASP A 690 -9.26 39.56 -0.15
CA ASP A 690 -9.62 40.97 -0.33
C ASP A 690 -10.82 41.13 -1.29
N ARG A 691 -10.87 40.38 -2.40
CA ARG A 691 -12.01 40.40 -3.33
C ARG A 691 -13.28 39.87 -2.68
N PHE A 692 -13.19 38.81 -1.89
CA PHE A 692 -14.30 38.30 -1.08
C PHE A 692 -14.80 39.36 -0.11
N VAL A 693 -13.91 39.95 0.69
CA VAL A 693 -14.25 40.99 1.68
C VAL A 693 -14.86 42.22 1.01
N ALA A 694 -14.32 42.66 -0.14
CA ALA A 694 -14.84 43.80 -0.88
C ALA A 694 -16.26 43.55 -1.42
N ARG A 695 -16.61 42.30 -1.73
CA ARG A 695 -17.94 41.94 -2.27
C ARG A 695 -18.96 41.55 -1.19
N ARG A 696 -18.51 40.97 -0.08
CA ARG A 696 -19.37 40.34 0.94
C ARG A 696 -19.29 40.98 2.32
N GLY A 697 -18.35 41.90 2.54
CA GLY A 697 -18.06 42.48 3.84
C GLY A 697 -16.98 41.70 4.60
N VAL A 698 -16.47 42.31 5.68
CA VAL A 698 -15.43 41.70 6.53
C VAL A 698 -16.04 40.58 7.37
N CYS A 699 -15.40 39.40 7.38
CA CYS A 699 -15.78 38.31 8.28
C CYS A 699 -15.12 38.47 9.67
N SER A 700 -15.84 38.10 10.72
CA SER A 700 -15.29 38.13 12.09
C SER A 700 -14.47 36.87 12.39
N PHE A 701 -14.89 35.72 11.87
CA PHE A 701 -14.21 34.43 12.06
C PHE A 701 -14.02 33.69 10.73
N LEU A 702 -12.77 33.33 10.44
CA LEU A 702 -12.41 32.53 9.27
C LEU A 702 -11.87 31.17 9.72
N TYR A 703 -12.48 30.09 9.23
CA TYR A 703 -12.12 28.71 9.55
C TYR A 703 -11.49 28.03 8.34
N SER A 704 -10.30 27.43 8.50
CA SER A 704 -9.62 26.67 7.43
C SER A 704 -8.90 25.44 7.96
N ASP A 705 -8.41 24.58 7.05
CA ASP A 705 -7.43 23.55 7.39
C ASP A 705 -6.01 24.15 7.57
N CYS A 706 -5.07 23.33 8.04
CA CYS A 706 -3.67 23.70 8.25
C CYS A 706 -2.85 23.74 6.94
N GLY A 707 -3.44 24.11 5.81
CA GLY A 707 -2.74 24.32 4.55
C GLY A 707 -1.63 25.38 4.68
N THR A 708 -0.46 25.14 4.08
CA THR A 708 0.71 26.03 4.19
C THR A 708 0.42 27.45 3.67
N ASN A 709 -0.39 27.54 2.61
CA ASN A 709 -0.89 28.79 2.04
C ASN A 709 -1.76 29.59 3.03
N PHE A 710 -2.65 28.92 3.78
CA PHE A 710 -3.50 29.53 4.80
C PHE A 710 -2.73 29.93 6.04
N ILE A 711 -1.77 29.11 6.49
CA ILE A 711 -0.90 29.43 7.64
C ILE A 711 -0.07 30.68 7.34
N ALA A 712 0.54 30.77 6.16
CA ALA A 712 1.32 31.94 5.77
C ALA A 712 0.43 33.19 5.59
N ALA A 713 -0.76 33.06 4.99
CA ALA A 713 -1.70 34.18 4.88
C ALA A 713 -2.20 34.66 6.26
N SER A 714 -2.48 33.75 7.19
CA SER A 714 -2.86 34.09 8.57
C SER A 714 -1.74 34.85 9.29
N LYS A 715 -0.47 34.44 9.13
CA LYS A 715 0.68 35.15 9.70
C LYS A 715 0.80 36.59 9.18
N HIS A 716 0.67 36.76 7.86
CA HIS A 716 0.72 38.08 7.23
C HIS A 716 -0.39 39.01 7.75
N LEU A 717 -1.61 38.50 7.90
CA LEU A 717 -2.72 39.29 8.48
C LEU A 717 -2.47 39.67 9.95
N THR A 718 -1.90 38.76 10.75
CA THR A 718 -1.54 39.06 12.15
C THR A 718 -0.43 40.10 12.24
N GLU A 719 0.54 40.09 11.33
CA GLU A 719 1.63 41.06 11.26
C GLU A 719 1.13 42.46 10.86
N VAL A 720 0.27 42.54 9.84
CA VAL A 720 -0.38 43.79 9.44
C VAL A 720 -1.27 44.35 10.57
N GLN A 721 -2.01 43.49 11.27
CA GLN A 721 -2.81 43.91 12.44
C GLN A 721 -1.91 44.46 13.57
N ARG A 722 -0.76 43.83 13.83
CA ARG A 722 0.19 44.30 14.84
C ARG A 722 0.80 45.66 14.46
N PHE A 723 1.25 45.79 13.21
CA PHE A 723 1.80 47.05 12.69
C PHE A 723 0.78 48.21 12.78
N MET A 724 -0.50 47.95 12.47
CA MET A 724 -1.57 48.95 12.58
C MET A 724 -1.89 49.34 14.03
N LEU A 725 -1.72 48.42 15.00
CA LEU A 725 -1.89 48.71 16.42
C LEU A 725 -0.72 49.54 17.01
N GLU A 726 0.47 49.41 16.42
CA GLU A 726 1.67 50.15 16.83
C GLU A 726 1.71 51.59 16.28
N GLN A 727 1.12 51.85 15.10
CA GLN A 727 1.03 53.17 14.47
C GLN A 727 -0.16 53.99 15.03
N LYS A 728 -0.02 54.47 16.27
CA LYS A 728 -1.07 55.11 17.09
C LYS A 728 -1.42 56.56 16.70
N ASN A 729 -1.54 56.90 15.41
CA ASN A 729 -1.84 58.29 14.97
C ASN A 729 -2.97 58.37 13.91
N ASN A 730 -4.13 58.85 14.36
CA ASN A 730 -5.15 59.68 13.67
C ASN A 730 -5.73 59.33 12.28
N ILE A 731 -5.53 58.13 11.71
CA ILE A 731 -6.20 57.72 10.45
C ILE A 731 -7.18 56.52 10.64
N LEU A 732 -7.38 56.03 11.86
CA LEU A 732 -7.92 54.67 12.06
C LEU A 732 -9.39 54.53 12.53
N GLU A 733 -10.26 55.52 12.40
CA GLU A 733 -11.71 55.25 12.56
C GLU A 733 -12.30 54.46 11.37
N GLY A 734 -11.69 54.56 10.18
CA GLY A 734 -12.14 53.81 8.99
C GLY A 734 -11.45 52.45 8.78
N CYS A 735 -10.16 52.32 9.14
CA CYS A 735 -9.35 51.15 8.80
C CYS A 735 -9.07 50.16 9.96
N SER A 736 -9.56 50.43 11.17
CA SER A 736 -9.46 49.54 12.34
C SER A 736 -10.46 48.35 12.34
N LYS A 737 -11.30 48.21 11.31
CA LYS A 737 -12.41 47.21 11.28
C LYS A 737 -12.05 45.81 10.78
N ARG A 738 -10.77 45.47 10.55
CA ARG A 738 -10.37 44.15 10.00
C ARG A 738 -9.78 43.18 11.04
N GLN A 739 -10.45 43.00 12.18
CA GLN A 739 -10.09 41.92 13.10
C GLN A 739 -10.73 40.59 12.66
N ILE A 740 -10.17 39.96 11.63
CA ILE A 740 -10.51 38.59 11.25
C ILE A 740 -9.82 37.63 12.22
N ILE A 741 -10.59 36.90 13.03
CA ILE A 741 -10.06 35.85 13.91
C ILE A 741 -9.96 34.55 13.12
N TRP A 742 -8.73 34.16 12.78
CA TRP A 742 -8.48 32.93 12.03
C TRP A 742 -8.39 31.72 12.97
N ARG A 743 -9.18 30.67 12.70
CA ARG A 743 -9.18 29.41 13.45
C ARG A 743 -8.86 28.22 12.55
N PHE A 744 -7.82 27.48 12.90
CA PHE A 744 -7.42 26.27 12.19
C PHE A 744 -8.08 25.03 12.78
N ASN A 745 -8.50 24.11 11.91
CA ASN A 745 -8.96 22.79 12.33
C ASN A 745 -7.76 21.96 12.88
N PRO A 746 -7.95 21.08 13.89
CA PRO A 746 -6.88 20.24 14.40
C PRO A 746 -6.26 19.33 13.30
N PRO A 747 -4.93 19.11 13.28
CA PRO A 747 -4.29 18.30 12.25
C PRO A 747 -4.88 16.89 12.22
N GLY A 748 -5.41 16.47 11.06
CA GLY A 748 -5.98 15.13 10.88
C GLY A 748 -7.44 14.96 11.35
N ALA A 749 -8.14 16.05 11.70
CA ALA A 749 -9.54 16.01 12.13
C ALA A 749 -10.54 16.74 11.20
N PRO A 750 -10.64 16.39 9.89
CA PRO A 750 -11.62 16.98 8.96
C PRO A 750 -13.08 16.78 9.42
N HIS A 751 -13.34 15.74 10.22
CA HIS A 751 -14.65 15.40 10.77
C HIS A 751 -15.26 16.47 11.69
N MET A 752 -14.45 17.37 12.29
CA MET A 752 -14.99 18.54 13.02
C MET A 752 -15.68 19.55 12.08
N GLY A 753 -15.48 19.42 10.76
CA GLY A 753 -16.24 20.13 9.72
C GLY A 753 -17.29 19.32 8.97
N GLY A 754 -17.65 18.14 9.48
CA GLY A 754 -18.31 17.08 8.72
C GLY A 754 -19.67 17.40 8.10
N LEU A 755 -20.44 18.38 8.61
CA LEU A 755 -21.74 18.70 8.00
C LEU A 755 -21.63 19.61 6.76
N TRP A 756 -20.57 20.42 6.65
CA TRP A 756 -20.36 21.30 5.50
C TRP A 756 -19.34 20.75 4.51
N GLU A 757 -18.37 19.93 4.96
CA GLU A 757 -17.45 19.19 4.07
C GLU A 757 -18.19 18.33 3.05
N ALA A 758 -19.34 17.75 3.41
CA ALA A 758 -20.15 16.94 2.49
C ALA A 758 -20.78 17.76 1.35
N GLY A 759 -21.18 19.00 1.61
CA GLY A 759 -21.70 19.94 0.60
C GLY A 759 -20.60 20.57 -0.24
N ILE A 760 -19.46 20.87 0.37
CA ILE A 760 -18.25 21.38 -0.30
C ILE A 760 -17.68 20.35 -1.26
N LYS A 761 -17.54 19.09 -0.80
CA LYS A 761 -16.97 17.99 -1.58
C LYS A 761 -17.84 17.61 -2.77
N SER A 762 -19.17 17.67 -2.62
CA SER A 762 -20.09 17.43 -3.74
C SER A 762 -20.07 18.57 -4.76
N ALA A 763 -20.10 19.84 -4.31
CA ALA A 763 -20.00 20.99 -5.21
C ALA A 763 -18.67 21.02 -5.99
N LYS A 764 -17.54 20.77 -5.31
CA LYS A 764 -16.19 20.66 -5.90
C LYS A 764 -16.12 19.55 -6.95
N TYR A 765 -16.64 18.37 -6.63
CA TYR A 765 -16.68 17.23 -7.55
C TYR A 765 -17.57 17.46 -8.77
N LEU A 766 -18.74 18.07 -8.57
CA LEU A 766 -19.67 18.38 -9.65
C LEU A 766 -19.11 19.47 -10.57
N LEU A 767 -18.44 20.48 -10.02
CA LEU A 767 -17.75 21.54 -10.80
C LEU A 767 -16.67 20.95 -11.72
N THR A 768 -15.78 20.08 -11.20
CA THR A 768 -14.75 19.42 -12.01
C THR A 768 -15.35 18.61 -13.15
N ARG A 769 -16.47 17.91 -12.91
CA ARG A 769 -17.15 17.09 -13.93
C ARG A 769 -18.02 17.88 -14.90
N ALA A 770 -18.44 19.09 -14.54
CA ALA A 770 -19.20 19.99 -15.39
C ALA A 770 -18.30 20.71 -16.40
N VAL A 771 -17.08 21.09 -15.98
CA VAL A 771 -16.08 21.74 -16.84
C VAL A 771 -15.43 20.75 -17.82
N GLY A 772 -15.17 19.51 -17.39
CA GLY A 772 -14.63 18.44 -18.24
C GLY A 772 -13.15 18.63 -18.60
N GLU A 773 -12.69 17.99 -19.69
CA GLU A 773 -11.28 17.97 -20.13
C GLU A 773 -10.88 19.13 -21.05
N LYS A 774 -11.82 19.96 -21.51
CA LYS A 774 -11.50 21.13 -22.36
C LYS A 774 -10.94 22.28 -21.52
N SER A 775 -9.82 22.85 -21.96
CA SER A 775 -9.20 24.01 -21.30
C SER A 775 -9.95 25.31 -21.64
N LEU A 776 -10.58 25.91 -20.63
CA LEU A 776 -11.24 27.22 -20.69
C LEU A 776 -10.21 28.36 -20.49
N THR A 777 -10.49 29.60 -20.88
CA THR A 777 -9.67 30.74 -20.41
C THR A 777 -10.00 31.09 -18.97
N PHE A 778 -9.16 31.94 -18.35
CA PHE A 778 -9.39 32.41 -16.98
C PHE A 778 -10.73 33.14 -16.82
N GLU A 779 -11.10 33.97 -17.81
CA GLU A 779 -12.40 34.67 -17.86
C GLU A 779 -13.58 33.71 -18.06
N GLU A 780 -13.43 32.73 -18.98
CA GLU A 780 -14.45 31.70 -19.23
C GLU A 780 -14.72 30.88 -17.96
N LEU A 781 -13.65 30.48 -17.24
CA LEU A 781 -13.75 29.74 -15.98
C LEU A 781 -14.39 30.58 -14.86
N THR A 782 -14.01 31.85 -14.76
CA THR A 782 -14.60 32.81 -13.80
C THR A 782 -16.09 32.96 -14.02
N THR A 783 -16.52 33.06 -15.28
CA THR A 783 -17.94 33.16 -15.67
C THR A 783 -18.71 31.90 -15.26
N VAL A 784 -18.14 30.71 -15.45
CA VAL A 784 -18.77 29.44 -15.01
C VAL A 784 -18.94 29.43 -13.49
N PHE A 785 -17.94 29.86 -12.72
CA PHE A 785 -18.02 29.87 -11.25
C PHE A 785 -19.09 30.85 -10.76
N CYS A 786 -19.20 32.05 -11.33
CA CYS A 786 -20.26 33.00 -10.97
C CYS A 786 -21.66 32.45 -11.25
N LYS A 787 -21.87 31.76 -12.38
CA LYS A 787 -23.16 31.10 -12.69
C LYS A 787 -23.48 30.00 -11.69
N VAL A 788 -22.48 29.20 -11.30
CA VAL A 788 -22.66 28.13 -10.32
C VAL A 788 -22.91 28.68 -8.91
N GLU A 789 -22.27 29.78 -8.53
CA GLU A 789 -22.52 30.48 -7.26
C GLU A 789 -23.99 30.92 -7.17
N ALA A 790 -24.55 31.48 -8.24
CA ALA A 790 -25.96 31.89 -8.28
C ALA A 790 -26.91 30.69 -8.11
N ILE A 791 -26.61 29.56 -8.77
CA ILE A 791 -27.37 28.30 -8.67
C ILE A 791 -27.36 27.74 -7.25
N LEU A 792 -26.20 27.76 -6.57
CA LEU A 792 -26.11 27.23 -5.20
C LEU A 792 -26.87 28.11 -4.19
N ASN A 793 -26.90 29.42 -4.43
CA ASN A 793 -27.55 30.39 -3.55
C ASN A 793 -29.06 30.55 -3.81
N SER A 794 -29.61 30.07 -4.94
CA SER A 794 -31.06 30.06 -5.21
C SER A 794 -31.82 28.93 -4.48
N ARG A 795 -31.12 28.11 -3.69
CA ARG A 795 -31.68 26.97 -2.98
C ARG A 795 -32.73 27.38 -1.91
N PRO A 796 -33.94 26.80 -1.90
CA PRO A 796 -34.92 27.00 -0.83
C PRO A 796 -34.42 26.49 0.52
N LEU A 797 -34.52 27.31 1.56
CA LEU A 797 -34.15 27.01 2.94
C LEU A 797 -35.40 26.69 3.79
N CYS A 798 -36.43 27.55 3.72
CA CYS A 798 -37.72 27.37 4.40
C CYS A 798 -38.83 28.17 3.71
N PRO A 799 -40.12 27.80 3.89
CA PRO A 799 -41.25 28.64 3.46
C PRO A 799 -41.33 29.92 4.29
N LEU A 800 -41.71 31.04 3.65
CA LEU A 800 -42.05 32.27 4.37
C LEU A 800 -43.51 32.17 4.85
N PRO A 801 -43.82 32.64 6.08
CA PRO A 801 -45.21 32.73 6.52
C PRO A 801 -45.98 33.65 5.56
N ALA A 802 -47.20 33.24 5.21
CA ALA A 802 -48.04 33.95 4.25
C ALA A 802 -48.26 35.40 4.72
N SER A 803 -47.85 36.38 3.91
CA SER A 803 -48.55 37.66 3.87
C SER A 803 -50.01 37.40 3.51
N ASP A 804 -50.92 38.31 3.86
CA ASP A 804 -52.40 38.17 3.92
C ASP A 804 -53.15 37.68 2.65
N ASN A 805 -52.44 37.15 1.65
CA ASN A 805 -52.97 36.52 0.46
C ASN A 805 -52.68 34.99 0.47
N PRO A 806 -53.70 34.11 0.67
CA PRO A 806 -53.56 32.65 0.75
C PRO A 806 -53.09 31.95 -0.54
N ASP A 807 -52.76 32.71 -1.59
CA ASP A 807 -52.36 32.25 -2.92
C ASP A 807 -50.87 32.52 -3.27
N GLU A 808 -50.09 33.16 -2.39
CA GLU A 808 -48.64 33.33 -2.60
C GLU A 808 -47.79 32.23 -1.94
N PHE A 809 -47.04 31.47 -2.74
CA PHE A 809 -46.10 30.44 -2.27
C PHE A 809 -44.65 30.98 -2.30
N ASN A 810 -44.23 31.78 -1.31
CA ASN A 810 -42.89 32.35 -1.26
C ASN A 810 -41.93 31.50 -0.37
N VAL A 811 -40.68 31.32 -0.83
CA VAL A 811 -39.63 30.56 -0.11
C VAL A 811 -38.40 31.40 0.13
N LEU A 812 -37.82 31.28 1.32
CA LEU A 812 -36.57 31.92 1.68
C LEU A 812 -35.40 31.13 1.07
N THR A 813 -34.47 31.83 0.43
CA THR A 813 -33.25 31.24 -0.17
C THR A 813 -32.02 31.97 0.35
N ALA A 814 -30.83 31.37 0.21
CA ALA A 814 -29.58 32.06 0.60
C ALA A 814 -29.38 33.38 -0.17
N GLY A 815 -29.87 33.47 -1.41
CA GLY A 815 -29.87 34.70 -2.21
C GLY A 815 -30.63 35.87 -1.56
N HIS A 816 -31.71 35.60 -0.83
CA HIS A 816 -32.46 36.63 -0.11
C HIS A 816 -31.60 37.33 0.95
N PHE A 817 -30.68 36.60 1.59
CA PHE A 817 -29.72 37.17 2.54
C PHE A 817 -28.58 37.94 1.87
N LEU A 818 -28.30 37.69 0.58
CA LEU A 818 -27.19 38.30 -0.13
C LEU A 818 -27.57 39.60 -0.86
N ILE A 819 -28.75 39.62 -1.48
CA ILE A 819 -29.19 40.73 -2.34
C ILE A 819 -30.64 41.18 -2.04
N GLY A 820 -31.24 40.71 -0.94
CA GLY A 820 -32.61 41.05 -0.55
C GLY A 820 -33.72 40.32 -1.34
N LYS A 821 -33.37 39.51 -2.34
CA LYS A 821 -34.32 38.76 -3.18
C LYS A 821 -33.73 37.43 -3.67
N GLY A 822 -34.58 36.52 -4.15
CA GLY A 822 -34.13 35.30 -4.82
C GLY A 822 -33.29 35.59 -6.07
N LEU A 823 -32.20 34.86 -6.26
CA LEU A 823 -31.38 34.94 -7.47
C LEU A 823 -32.09 34.21 -8.61
N THR A 824 -32.54 34.94 -9.62
CA THR A 824 -33.12 34.40 -10.86
C THR A 824 -32.04 34.25 -11.93
N ALA A 825 -32.05 33.12 -12.64
CA ALA A 825 -31.16 32.91 -13.78
C ALA A 825 -31.76 33.56 -15.04
N VAL A 826 -30.91 34.06 -15.94
CA VAL A 826 -31.34 34.53 -17.26
C VAL A 826 -31.78 33.32 -18.09
N PRO A 827 -32.91 33.36 -18.83
CA PRO A 827 -33.35 32.24 -19.66
C PRO A 827 -32.31 31.88 -20.73
N GLU A 828 -31.88 30.63 -20.80
CA GLU A 828 -30.92 30.12 -21.79
C GLU A 828 -31.50 28.94 -22.58
N TYR A 829 -31.17 28.83 -23.88
CA TYR A 829 -31.57 27.68 -24.69
C TYR A 829 -30.91 26.39 -24.20
N ASN A 830 -31.65 25.27 -24.17
CA ASN A 830 -31.10 23.98 -23.78
C ASN A 830 -30.18 23.43 -24.88
N VAL A 831 -28.90 23.22 -24.55
CA VAL A 831 -27.86 22.73 -25.47
C VAL A 831 -27.28 21.38 -25.01
N GLU A 832 -27.91 20.71 -24.05
CA GLU A 832 -27.44 19.44 -23.49
C GLU A 832 -27.39 18.30 -24.52
N ASP A 833 -28.31 18.29 -25.49
CA ASP A 833 -28.41 17.22 -26.51
C ASP A 833 -27.51 17.45 -27.74
N ILE A 834 -26.90 18.63 -27.87
CA ILE A 834 -26.01 18.97 -28.98
C ILE A 834 -24.62 18.39 -28.72
N THR A 835 -24.07 17.64 -29.68
CA THR A 835 -22.71 17.07 -29.60
C THR A 835 -21.65 18.16 -29.37
N ILE A 836 -20.70 17.92 -28.45
CA ILE A 836 -19.69 18.89 -27.97
C ILE A 836 -18.84 19.53 -29.10
N ASN A 837 -18.70 18.85 -30.25
CA ASN A 837 -17.95 19.33 -31.41
C ASN A 837 -18.71 20.34 -32.28
N ARG A 838 -20.01 20.54 -32.03
CA ARG A 838 -20.89 21.47 -32.78
C ARG A 838 -21.28 22.71 -31.97
N LEU A 839 -20.76 22.87 -30.75
CA LEU A 839 -21.07 23.99 -29.86
C LEU A 839 -20.09 25.14 -30.09
N SER A 840 -20.61 26.38 -30.14
CA SER A 840 -19.78 27.57 -29.95
C SER A 840 -19.19 27.60 -28.54
N ARG A 841 -18.14 28.41 -28.31
CA ARG A 841 -17.51 28.51 -26.97
C ARG A 841 -18.50 29.01 -25.91
N TRP A 842 -19.36 29.97 -26.28
CA TRP A 842 -20.42 30.45 -25.41
C TRP A 842 -21.45 29.36 -25.10
N GLN A 843 -21.90 28.60 -26.11
CA GLN A 843 -22.81 27.48 -25.91
C GLN A 843 -22.18 26.35 -25.07
N TYR A 844 -20.86 26.19 -25.12
CA TYR A 844 -20.13 25.26 -24.24
C TYR A 844 -20.16 25.72 -22.78
N ILE A 845 -19.95 27.01 -22.49
CA ILE A 845 -20.07 27.58 -21.14
C ILE A 845 -21.50 27.39 -20.60
N GLN A 846 -22.52 27.66 -21.42
CA GLN A 846 -23.93 27.41 -21.10
C GLN A 846 -24.21 25.93 -20.81
N LYS A 847 -23.63 25.03 -21.62
CA LYS A 847 -23.73 23.59 -21.39
C LYS A 847 -23.08 23.16 -20.07
N CYS A 848 -21.93 23.73 -19.70
CA CYS A 848 -21.26 23.45 -18.43
C CYS A 848 -22.16 23.85 -17.24
N SER A 849 -22.79 25.02 -17.26
CA SER A 849 -23.73 25.43 -16.21
C SER A 849 -24.99 24.55 -16.17
N GLN A 850 -25.57 24.21 -17.33
CA GLN A 850 -26.74 23.34 -17.45
C GLN A 850 -26.44 21.90 -16.94
N MET A 851 -25.27 21.34 -17.30
CA MET A 851 -24.83 20.04 -16.82
C MET A 851 -24.57 20.00 -15.32
N PHE A 852 -23.94 21.05 -14.77
CA PHE A 852 -23.76 21.19 -13.32
C PHE A 852 -25.12 21.17 -12.63
N TRP A 853 -26.05 21.98 -13.15
CA TRP A 853 -27.41 22.13 -12.63
C TRP A 853 -28.24 20.84 -12.67
N ARG A 854 -28.24 20.11 -13.79
CA ARG A 854 -28.98 18.84 -13.92
C ARG A 854 -28.47 17.78 -12.95
N ARG A 855 -27.15 17.70 -12.77
CA ARG A 855 -26.52 16.72 -11.86
C ARG A 855 -26.73 17.12 -10.41
N TRP A 856 -26.52 18.39 -10.07
CA TRP A 856 -26.74 18.92 -8.74
C TRP A 856 -28.20 18.78 -8.32
N SER A 857 -29.17 19.14 -9.15
CA SER A 857 -30.61 19.00 -8.82
C SER A 857 -31.01 17.54 -8.59
N HIS A 858 -30.48 16.59 -9.37
CA HIS A 858 -30.75 15.17 -9.19
C HIS A 858 -30.12 14.63 -7.89
N GLU A 859 -28.89 15.02 -7.56
CA GLU A 859 -28.22 14.60 -6.32
C GLU A 859 -28.84 15.28 -5.08
N TYR A 860 -29.16 16.56 -5.17
CA TYR A 860 -29.76 17.37 -4.11
C TYR A 860 -31.19 16.91 -3.76
N LEU A 861 -32.04 16.67 -4.77
CA LEU A 861 -33.38 16.12 -4.55
C LEU A 861 -33.34 14.74 -3.86
N ASN A 862 -32.35 13.91 -4.20
CA ASN A 862 -32.16 12.63 -3.54
C ASN A 862 -31.73 12.79 -2.07
N THR A 863 -30.98 13.84 -1.72
CA THR A 863 -30.68 14.17 -0.32
C THR A 863 -31.87 14.74 0.44
N LEU A 864 -32.75 15.52 -0.19
CA LEU A 864 -34.01 15.98 0.44
C LEU A 864 -35.03 14.84 0.64
N GLN A 865 -35.01 13.82 -0.23
CA GLN A 865 -35.81 12.60 -0.04
C GLN A 865 -35.26 11.67 1.05
N GLN A 866 -34.03 11.88 1.53
CA GLN A 866 -33.42 11.07 2.58
C GLN A 866 -33.74 11.66 3.97
N LYS A 867 -34.67 11.02 4.69
CA LYS A 867 -34.87 11.25 6.13
C LYS A 867 -33.62 10.87 6.91
N ALA A 868 -33.23 11.70 7.88
CA ALA A 868 -32.29 11.32 8.93
C ALA A 868 -32.93 10.25 9.82
N LYS A 869 -32.28 9.07 9.88
CA LYS A 869 -32.52 7.95 10.81
C LYS A 869 -33.95 7.39 10.86
N TRP A 870 -34.18 6.27 10.15
CA TRP A 870 -35.37 5.42 10.34
C TRP A 870 -35.09 4.35 11.42
N HIS A 871 -35.51 4.62 12.65
CA HIS A 871 -35.82 3.59 13.65
C HIS A 871 -37.17 3.90 14.32
N SER A 872 -38.20 4.19 13.53
CA SER A 872 -39.61 4.09 13.94
C SER A 872 -40.52 4.28 12.72
N ASP A 873 -41.69 3.68 12.78
CA ASP A 873 -42.70 3.74 11.74
C ASP A 873 -43.39 5.13 11.73
N ARG A 874 -43.56 5.69 10.52
CA ARG A 874 -44.36 6.89 10.11
C ARG A 874 -43.71 8.29 10.08
N SER A 875 -43.72 8.88 8.87
CA SER A 875 -44.57 10.06 8.60
C SER A 875 -44.95 10.06 7.11
N ASN A 876 -46.26 9.99 6.82
CA ASN A 876 -46.82 10.24 5.49
C ASN A 876 -46.90 11.76 5.26
N ILE A 877 -46.87 12.16 3.98
CA ILE A 877 -47.26 13.49 3.53
C ILE A 877 -48.65 13.83 4.09
N LYS A 878 -48.83 15.03 4.67
CA LYS A 878 -50.08 15.49 5.28
C LYS A 878 -50.81 16.51 4.39
N ILE A 879 -52.13 16.62 4.60
CA ILE A 879 -52.92 17.73 4.05
C ILE A 879 -52.39 19.03 4.67
N GLY A 880 -52.07 20.02 3.83
CA GLY A 880 -51.47 21.30 4.23
C GLY A 880 -49.97 21.44 3.96
N ASP A 881 -49.24 20.34 3.76
CA ASP A 881 -47.78 20.38 3.49
C ASP A 881 -47.49 21.11 2.17
N LEU A 882 -46.48 22.00 2.18
CA LEU A 882 -45.98 22.66 0.98
C LEU A 882 -44.87 21.81 0.33
N VAL A 883 -45.05 21.47 -0.95
CA VAL A 883 -44.18 20.58 -1.72
C VAL A 883 -43.66 21.25 -2.99
N ILE A 884 -42.43 20.92 -3.37
CA ILE A 884 -41.90 21.25 -4.70
C ILE A 884 -42.38 20.19 -5.70
N ILE A 885 -42.96 20.64 -6.81
CA ILE A 885 -43.45 19.75 -7.88
C ILE A 885 -42.36 19.61 -8.92
N LYS A 886 -41.83 18.38 -9.05
CA LYS A 886 -40.81 18.10 -10.07
C LYS A 886 -41.47 18.09 -11.45
N THR A 887 -41.13 19.09 -12.26
CA THR A 887 -41.55 19.18 -13.67
C THR A 887 -40.38 18.81 -14.57
N ASP A 888 -40.58 17.81 -15.42
CA ASP A 888 -39.53 17.33 -16.32
C ASP A 888 -39.23 18.43 -17.37
N ASN A 889 -37.94 18.74 -17.62
CA ASN A 889 -37.45 19.74 -18.58
C ASN A 889 -37.60 21.24 -18.23
N VAL A 890 -37.89 21.60 -16.98
CA VAL A 890 -37.87 23.00 -16.49
C VAL A 890 -36.72 23.19 -15.48
N PRO A 891 -35.99 24.33 -15.46
CA PRO A 891 -34.96 24.58 -14.45
C PRO A 891 -35.57 24.55 -13.03
N PRO A 892 -34.97 23.85 -12.05
CA PRO A 892 -35.41 23.87 -10.65
C PRO A 892 -35.63 25.23 -9.96
N CYS A 893 -35.07 26.35 -10.44
CA CYS A 893 -35.42 27.69 -9.94
C CYS A 893 -36.87 28.08 -10.29
N ASP A 894 -37.41 27.48 -11.36
CA ASP A 894 -38.75 27.74 -11.89
C ASP A 894 -39.72 26.58 -11.60
N TRP A 895 -39.35 25.64 -10.73
CA TRP A 895 -40.25 24.56 -10.36
C TRP A 895 -41.42 25.08 -9.53
N PRO A 896 -42.67 24.77 -9.93
CA PRO A 896 -43.82 25.28 -9.23
C PRO A 896 -43.93 24.65 -7.83
N LEU A 897 -44.29 25.48 -6.87
CA LEU A 897 -44.68 25.06 -5.54
C LEU A 897 -46.17 24.68 -5.55
N GLY A 898 -46.52 23.71 -4.71
CA GLY A 898 -47.93 23.35 -4.49
C GLY A 898 -48.18 22.91 -3.06
N ARG A 899 -49.40 23.13 -2.56
CA ARG A 899 -49.85 22.71 -1.24
C ARG A 899 -50.79 21.51 -1.35
N ILE A 900 -50.63 20.49 -0.53
CA ILE A 900 -51.47 19.29 -0.59
C ILE A 900 -52.85 19.54 0.01
N GLU A 901 -53.89 19.22 -0.75
CA GLU A 901 -55.29 19.39 -0.34
C GLU A 901 -55.97 18.08 0.04
N ALA A 902 -55.63 16.97 -0.65
CA ALA A 902 -56.24 15.68 -0.37
C ALA A 902 -55.25 14.53 -0.58
N LEU A 903 -55.39 13.48 0.24
CA LEU A 903 -54.59 12.26 0.19
C LEU A 903 -55.44 11.11 -0.38
N HIS A 904 -54.91 10.37 -1.34
CA HIS A 904 -55.58 9.21 -1.94
C HIS A 904 -54.83 7.91 -1.55
N PRO A 905 -55.22 7.25 -0.44
CA PRO A 905 -54.65 5.97 -0.04
C PRO A 905 -55.09 4.83 -0.96
N GLY A 906 -54.17 3.90 -1.23
CA GLY A 906 -54.49 2.65 -1.94
C GLY A 906 -55.22 1.63 -1.05
N PRO A 907 -55.63 0.47 -1.60
CA PRO A 907 -56.35 -0.57 -0.85
C PRO A 907 -55.56 -1.19 0.30
N ASP A 908 -54.25 -1.00 0.33
CA ASP A 908 -53.34 -1.39 1.42
C ASP A 908 -53.10 -0.25 2.44
N GLY A 909 -53.87 0.83 2.38
CA GLY A 909 -53.80 1.98 3.28
C GLY A 909 -52.64 2.95 3.03
N ILE A 910 -51.84 2.74 1.97
CA ILE A 910 -50.65 3.56 1.67
C ILE A 910 -50.98 4.65 0.64
N VAL A 911 -50.73 5.92 1.00
CA VAL A 911 -50.93 7.09 0.12
C VAL A 911 -49.86 7.10 -0.98
N ARG A 912 -50.31 6.95 -2.23
CA ARG A 912 -49.43 6.97 -3.42
C ARG A 912 -49.74 8.10 -4.38
N CYS A 913 -50.93 8.69 -4.28
CA CYS A 913 -51.36 9.85 -5.07
C CYS A 913 -51.92 10.92 -4.13
N VAL A 914 -51.68 12.19 -4.46
CA VAL A 914 -52.22 13.34 -3.72
C VAL A 914 -52.76 14.38 -4.69
N THR A 915 -53.83 15.07 -4.27
CA THR A 915 -54.30 16.29 -4.93
C THR A 915 -53.57 17.48 -4.30
N LEU A 916 -53.02 18.36 -5.11
CA LEU A 916 -52.26 19.54 -4.68
C LEU A 916 -52.68 20.79 -5.46
N ARG A 917 -52.78 21.93 -4.76
CA ARG A 917 -53.10 23.25 -5.32
C ARG A 917 -51.82 24.00 -5.63
N THR A 918 -51.69 24.46 -6.87
CA THR A 918 -50.64 25.39 -7.32
C THR A 918 -51.25 26.79 -7.51
N GLN A 919 -50.41 27.81 -7.73
CA GLN A 919 -50.86 29.18 -7.96
C GLN A 919 -51.82 29.35 -9.15
N LYS A 920 -51.87 28.37 -10.06
CA LYS A 920 -52.63 28.46 -11.32
C LYS A 920 -53.72 27.39 -11.48
N SER A 921 -53.64 26.28 -10.74
CA SER A 921 -54.57 25.15 -10.90
C SER A 921 -54.43 24.10 -9.78
N THR A 922 -55.46 23.27 -9.59
CA THR A 922 -55.39 22.06 -8.76
C THR A 922 -55.02 20.85 -9.61
N LEU A 923 -54.00 20.10 -9.18
CA LEU A 923 -53.42 18.98 -9.92
C LEU A 923 -53.38 17.70 -9.06
N GLN A 924 -53.59 16.53 -9.67
CA GLN A 924 -53.26 15.25 -9.04
C GLN A 924 -51.88 14.77 -9.50
N ARG A 925 -51.02 14.41 -8.54
CA ARG A 925 -49.68 13.90 -8.81
C ARG A 925 -49.31 12.73 -7.90
N PRO A 926 -48.51 11.78 -8.41
CA PRO A 926 -47.99 10.71 -7.57
C PRO A 926 -46.95 11.25 -6.59
N VAL A 927 -46.94 10.72 -5.37
CA VAL A 927 -46.06 11.15 -4.27
C VAL A 927 -44.57 11.13 -4.64
N ASN A 928 -44.16 10.24 -5.55
CA ASN A 928 -42.77 10.11 -6.01
C ASN A 928 -42.27 11.28 -6.89
N LYS A 929 -43.16 12.16 -7.38
CA LYS A 929 -42.81 13.38 -8.11
C LYS A 929 -42.85 14.64 -7.22
N LEU A 930 -43.08 14.47 -5.92
CA LEU A 930 -43.20 15.55 -4.95
C LEU A 930 -42.07 15.45 -3.92
N SER A 931 -41.57 16.60 -3.48
CA SER A 931 -40.61 16.67 -2.39
C SER A 931 -41.12 17.66 -1.33
N PRO A 932 -41.39 17.21 -0.09
CA PRO A 932 -41.77 18.11 1.00
C PRO A 932 -40.57 19.00 1.37
N LEU A 933 -40.87 20.26 1.71
CA LEU A 933 -39.86 21.18 2.22
C LEU A 933 -39.44 20.75 3.64
N PRO A 934 -38.15 20.91 4.01
CA PRO A 934 -37.59 20.31 5.23
C PRO A 934 -38.15 20.87 6.55
N TYR A 935 -38.92 21.96 6.51
CA TYR A 935 -39.58 22.55 7.67
C TYR A 935 -40.92 23.17 7.26
N SER A 936 -41.96 22.33 7.17
CA SER A 936 -43.36 22.78 7.23
C SER A 936 -43.85 22.55 8.66
N ASN A 937 -44.07 23.63 9.41
CA ASN A 937 -44.97 23.58 10.55
C ASN A 937 -46.38 23.86 10.06
#